data_AF-A0A356T7M0-F1
#
_entry.id   AF-A0A356T7M0-F1
#
_cell.length_a   1.000
_cell.length_b   1.000
_cell.length_c   1.000
_cell.angle_alpha   90.00
_cell.angle_beta   90.00
_cell.angle_gamma   90.00
#
_symmetry.space_group_name_H-M   'P 1'
#
loop_
_entity.id
_entity.type
_entity.pdbx_description
1 polymer ?
#
loop_
_entity_poly.entity_id
_entity_poly.type
_entity_poly.pdbx_seq_one_letter_code
_entity_poly.pdbx_strand_id
1 'polypeptide(L)'
;MVARVIGWSAWLPGARGEQALRERLRSGEPSFERLPELRWSWEVFEPEMPPGHARCERGATLGEPEVDWRSLKLPPLSVARMHAMEKVALEVMASALRDAGVEPRGPMGERVRVYLAATTLGPDPRTDHGRRIRRHELARPVAEALRAHAPERAEEVSDYVDSLFNLLAPPVEPDSMMSSASILAGRICNLWDLRGGHVAIDGSTASSLAAIEAAMEDLADGACDVALVAAVSPMLTPSGMLALAHRGLLGADSPRPFAADSQGALLGEGAVALVLDRGAVERGAVPDARTRGWIEAVAGATLPRRGRRRLRDAVAHACSAAFELAGVPAEEAAFVASRASGMASVERDEGAALADVFGSAAREGGLPLACHAAIFGHLGPASGLAATLDALMALEAGSLHAPPLSPSPLGGAAREDLPPGLRVGATDLALPPDARAGVSDAGLAGRAYHAVVSAPGAHPSPSQPPPSTGPRIEAADRPEPLAITGLGLVAPGADDVDAFWQNVLQRVESIGDLPASRWDVDSFIGASEELGAILKTRLAAPVKLPEPDPARFRLSPAALGEVDPAVLLSMVSAEQAIEDAGGVEGWSRSRVAVTAGQLSLRWAEAELEKRALFAGHVALVAQAMRESDFDEAQVQAVVGAARAAFSGPRYGGHALGARTSLECAAHVARFWGLTGPVLSVDAACASSMAAIERSARKLARREVDAAVAIGVAFNLLPEYYIVLSILGALSPRGAPPFHLGADGFVPGEGAAAVVLERLSDAQARGARVHAVIRGIGVSSDGAGLSIFAPNSEGEQRAIRRALALGGWSPREVDLVEAHGTGTRLGDETEIHSYAATYGDRDPTTPLTVGTVKSQVGHLSSAAGMV
;
A
#
# COMPACT_ATOMS: atom_id res chain seq x y z
N MET A 1 -1.55 -25.19 -0.59
CA MET A 1 -2.70 -24.36 -1.01
C MET A 1 -2.48 -24.04 -2.48
N VAL A 2 -3.29 -24.54 -3.40
CA VAL A 2 -3.09 -24.28 -4.85
C VAL A 2 -4.24 -23.43 -5.36
N ALA A 3 -3.92 -22.33 -6.05
CA ALA A 3 -4.91 -21.44 -6.65
C ALA A 3 -4.84 -21.52 -8.18
N ARG A 4 -6.01 -21.59 -8.81
CA ARG A 4 -6.16 -21.56 -10.26
C ARG A 4 -6.20 -20.13 -10.75
N VAL A 5 -5.42 -19.80 -11.76
CA VAL A 5 -5.52 -18.50 -12.44
C VAL A 5 -6.56 -18.62 -13.55
N ILE A 6 -7.63 -17.83 -13.45
CA ILE A 6 -8.77 -17.88 -14.37
C ILE A 6 -8.94 -16.59 -15.19
N GLY A 7 -8.31 -15.49 -14.76
CA GLY A 7 -8.33 -14.19 -15.42
C GLY A 7 -7.08 -13.38 -15.10
N TRP A 8 -6.78 -12.40 -15.95
CA TRP A 8 -5.64 -11.50 -15.86
C TRP A 8 -5.83 -10.33 -16.81
N SER A 9 -5.15 -9.24 -16.53
CA SER A 9 -4.95 -8.16 -17.48
C SER A 9 -3.75 -7.34 -17.05
N ALA A 10 -3.23 -6.55 -17.96
CA ALA A 10 -2.16 -5.62 -17.68
C ALA A 10 -2.27 -4.39 -18.58
N TRP A 11 -1.80 -3.27 -18.06
CA TRP A 11 -1.51 -2.08 -18.83
C TRP A 11 -0.15 -1.57 -18.38
N LEU A 12 0.85 -1.89 -19.20
CA LEU A 12 2.25 -1.53 -19.02
C LEU A 12 2.69 -0.61 -20.17
N PRO A 13 3.82 0.09 -20.04
CA PRO A 13 4.32 1.00 -21.08
C PRO A 13 4.46 0.28 -22.42
N GLY A 14 3.84 0.84 -23.45
CA GLY A 14 3.80 0.25 -24.80
C GLY A 14 2.99 -1.05 -24.94
N ALA A 15 2.21 -1.47 -23.93
CA ALA A 15 1.41 -2.69 -23.94
C ALA A 15 0.11 -2.57 -23.10
N ARG A 16 -1.04 -2.43 -23.77
CA ARG A 16 -2.38 -2.46 -23.14
C ARG A 16 -3.10 -3.76 -23.49
N GLY A 17 -3.41 -4.58 -22.49
CA GLY A 17 -4.05 -5.88 -22.66
C GLY A 17 -3.09 -7.00 -23.06
N GLU A 18 -3.61 -8.23 -23.07
CA GLU A 18 -2.80 -9.45 -23.23
C GLU A 18 -2.03 -9.50 -24.56
N GLN A 19 -2.69 -9.24 -25.69
CA GLN A 19 -2.07 -9.38 -27.00
C GLN A 19 -0.85 -8.45 -27.15
N ALA A 20 -1.03 -7.17 -26.83
CA ALA A 20 0.05 -6.19 -26.90
C ALA A 20 1.20 -6.53 -25.94
N LEU A 21 0.88 -7.06 -24.74
CA LEU A 21 1.89 -7.53 -23.79
C LEU A 21 2.69 -8.71 -24.36
N ARG A 22 2.04 -9.72 -24.96
CA ARG A 22 2.73 -10.85 -25.60
C ARG A 22 3.67 -10.37 -26.71
N GLU A 23 3.21 -9.44 -27.54
CA GLU A 23 4.02 -8.87 -28.62
C GLU A 23 5.24 -8.11 -28.08
N ARG A 24 5.06 -7.28 -27.04
CA ARG A 24 6.14 -6.51 -26.41
C ARG A 24 7.17 -7.39 -25.72
N LEU A 25 6.74 -8.39 -24.95
CA LEU A 25 7.65 -9.35 -24.30
C LEU A 25 8.47 -10.14 -25.33
N ARG A 26 7.83 -10.55 -26.43
CA ARG A 26 8.50 -11.28 -27.52
C ARG A 26 9.51 -10.42 -28.26
N SER A 27 9.20 -9.15 -28.52
CA SER A 27 10.14 -8.25 -29.21
C SER A 27 11.33 -7.86 -28.33
N GLY A 28 11.13 -7.81 -27.01
CA GLY A 28 12.14 -7.34 -26.07
C GLY A 28 12.47 -5.84 -26.20
N GLU A 29 11.66 -5.10 -26.96
CA GLU A 29 11.90 -3.68 -27.22
C GLU A 29 11.68 -2.84 -25.95
N PRO A 30 12.68 -2.05 -25.50
CA PRO A 30 12.53 -1.19 -24.33
C PRO A 30 11.47 -0.11 -24.53
N SER A 31 10.64 0.12 -23.51
CA SER A 31 9.56 1.11 -23.52
C SER A 31 9.94 2.41 -22.80
N PHE A 32 11.22 2.78 -22.83
CA PHE A 32 11.74 3.98 -22.16
C PHE A 32 11.74 5.20 -23.06
N GLU A 33 11.12 6.27 -22.58
CA GLU A 33 11.00 7.55 -23.25
C GLU A 33 11.52 8.68 -22.34
N ARG A 34 11.79 9.85 -22.92
CA ARG A 34 12.17 11.02 -22.13
C ARG A 34 11.00 11.40 -21.23
N LEU A 35 11.27 11.64 -19.95
CA LEU A 35 10.24 12.05 -19.01
C LEU A 35 9.64 13.40 -19.44
N PRO A 36 8.31 13.59 -19.36
CA PRO A 36 7.68 14.87 -19.66
C PRO A 36 8.24 15.98 -18.77
N GLU A 37 8.48 17.18 -19.33
CA GLU A 37 9.05 18.31 -18.57
C GLU A 37 8.19 18.72 -17.37
N LEU A 38 6.87 18.56 -17.47
CA LEU A 38 5.93 18.81 -16.39
C LEU A 38 6.09 17.83 -15.20
N ARG A 39 6.67 16.64 -15.45
CA ARG A 39 6.94 15.61 -14.43
C ARG A 39 8.40 15.63 -13.96
N TRP A 40 9.37 15.96 -14.82
CA TRP A 40 10.78 15.98 -14.45
C TRP A 40 11.59 16.97 -15.31
N SER A 41 12.42 17.78 -14.67
CA SER A 41 13.40 18.66 -15.32
C SER A 41 14.69 18.75 -14.52
N TRP A 42 15.83 18.60 -15.20
CA TRP A 42 17.15 18.70 -14.59
C TRP A 42 17.45 20.10 -14.07
N GLU A 43 17.07 21.15 -14.80
CA GLU A 43 17.24 22.54 -14.34
C GLU A 43 16.55 22.77 -12.99
N VAL A 44 15.43 22.09 -12.76
CA VAL A 44 14.61 22.27 -11.55
C VAL A 44 15.13 21.45 -10.37
N PHE A 45 15.45 20.17 -10.61
CA PHE A 45 15.71 19.19 -9.55
C PHE A 45 17.19 18.86 -9.33
N GLU A 46 18.11 19.28 -10.20
CA GLU A 46 19.55 19.11 -9.99
C GLU A 46 20.03 19.56 -8.60
N PRO A 47 19.58 20.70 -8.04
CA PRO A 47 20.00 21.14 -6.71
C PRO A 47 19.56 20.21 -5.56
N GLU A 48 18.59 19.34 -5.79
CA GLU A 48 18.05 18.40 -4.79
C GLU A 48 18.68 17.01 -4.90
N MET A 49 19.51 16.76 -5.91
CA MET A 49 20.18 15.48 -6.13
C MET A 49 21.40 15.28 -5.22
N PRO A 50 21.74 14.04 -4.82
CA PRO A 50 22.93 13.76 -4.02
C PRO A 50 24.21 13.90 -4.87
N PRO A 51 25.38 14.20 -4.30
CA PRO A 51 26.63 14.30 -5.06
C PRO A 51 26.97 13.01 -5.85
N GLY A 52 27.43 13.15 -7.10
CA GLY A 52 27.87 12.01 -7.93
C GLY A 52 26.74 11.12 -8.46
N HIS A 53 25.50 11.60 -8.45
CA HIS A 53 24.34 10.87 -8.92
C HIS A 53 24.32 10.68 -10.45
N ALA A 54 23.63 9.63 -10.91
CA ALA A 54 23.35 9.42 -12.32
C ALA A 54 22.29 10.40 -12.83
N ARG A 55 22.52 10.99 -14.02
CA ARG A 55 21.53 11.82 -14.69
C ARG A 55 20.49 10.95 -15.42
N CYS A 56 19.41 10.60 -14.72
CA CYS A 56 18.25 9.93 -15.30
C CYS A 56 17.31 10.94 -15.98
N GLU A 57 17.06 10.78 -17.28
CA GLU A 57 16.12 11.58 -18.06
C GLU A 57 14.96 10.77 -18.64
N ARG A 58 14.97 9.45 -18.43
CA ARG A 58 14.06 8.51 -19.08
C ARG A 58 13.33 7.65 -18.07
N GLY A 59 12.13 7.24 -18.44
CA GLY A 59 11.33 6.26 -17.70
C GLY A 59 10.35 5.57 -18.64
N ALA A 60 9.72 4.51 -18.16
CA ALA A 60 8.68 3.82 -18.91
C ALA A 60 7.32 4.36 -18.47
N THR A 61 6.72 5.26 -19.25
CA THR A 61 5.49 5.96 -18.87
C THR A 61 4.28 5.44 -19.65
N LEU A 62 3.08 5.70 -19.14
CA LEU A 62 1.84 5.38 -19.83
C LEU A 62 1.26 6.56 -20.64
N GLY A 63 1.96 7.70 -20.69
CA GLY A 63 1.41 8.94 -21.21
C GLY A 63 0.19 9.40 -20.40
N GLU A 64 -0.84 9.89 -21.10
CA GLU A 64 -2.14 10.19 -20.51
C GLU A 64 -3.13 9.04 -20.78
N PRO A 65 -3.53 8.27 -19.76
CA PRO A 65 -4.40 7.12 -19.97
C PRO A 65 -5.84 7.56 -20.26
N GLU A 66 -6.33 7.18 -21.44
CA GLU A 66 -7.74 7.32 -21.82
C GLU A 66 -8.53 6.03 -21.51
N VAL A 67 -9.61 6.20 -20.75
CA VAL A 67 -10.55 5.12 -20.40
C VAL A 67 -11.96 5.51 -20.83
N ASP A 68 -12.71 4.52 -21.31
CA ASP A 68 -14.11 4.74 -21.67
C ASP A 68 -14.95 4.91 -20.40
N TRP A 69 -15.42 6.13 -20.17
CA TRP A 69 -16.25 6.45 -19.02
C TRP A 69 -17.56 5.63 -18.99
N ARG A 70 -18.06 5.19 -20.16
CA ARG A 70 -19.25 4.34 -20.24
C ARG A 70 -18.97 2.93 -19.75
N SER A 71 -17.81 2.37 -20.10
CA SER A 71 -17.40 1.03 -19.65
C SER A 71 -17.19 1.01 -18.13
N LEU A 72 -16.68 2.10 -17.55
CA LEU A 72 -16.53 2.29 -16.12
C LEU A 72 -17.81 2.75 -15.41
N LYS A 73 -18.87 3.12 -16.13
CA LYS A 73 -20.12 3.67 -15.59
C LYS A 73 -19.90 4.89 -14.68
N LEU A 74 -18.95 5.75 -15.02
CA LEU A 74 -18.63 6.97 -14.28
C LEU A 74 -18.93 8.21 -15.13
N PRO A 75 -19.30 9.36 -14.53
CA PRO A 75 -19.47 10.60 -15.27
C PRO A 75 -18.16 11.01 -15.98
N PRO A 76 -18.22 11.57 -17.21
CA PRO A 76 -17.03 11.99 -17.95
C PRO A 76 -16.12 12.93 -17.17
N LEU A 77 -16.71 13.87 -16.41
CA LEU A 77 -15.95 14.85 -15.63
C LEU A 77 -15.19 14.18 -14.47
N SER A 78 -15.82 13.22 -13.78
CA SER A 78 -15.17 12.43 -12.74
C SER A 78 -14.02 11.60 -13.31
N VAL A 79 -14.20 11.01 -14.50
CA VAL A 79 -13.11 10.29 -15.18
C VAL A 79 -11.99 11.24 -15.61
N ALA A 80 -12.30 12.45 -16.08
CA ALA A 80 -11.28 13.43 -16.45
C ALA A 80 -10.41 13.82 -15.24
N ARG A 81 -11.03 14.01 -14.07
CA ARG A 81 -10.42 14.42 -12.80
C ARG A 81 -9.82 13.29 -11.95
N MET A 82 -9.99 12.06 -12.39
CA MET A 82 -9.43 10.89 -11.71
C MET A 82 -7.91 10.82 -11.91
N HIS A 83 -7.21 10.37 -10.88
CA HIS A 83 -5.78 10.09 -10.92
C HIS A 83 -5.41 9.14 -12.08
N ALA A 84 -4.35 9.42 -12.83
CA ALA A 84 -3.94 8.61 -14.00
C ALA A 84 -3.87 7.11 -13.69
N MET A 85 -3.14 6.72 -12.63
CA MET A 85 -2.98 5.31 -12.27
C MET A 85 -4.26 4.67 -11.72
N GLU A 86 -5.21 5.47 -11.22
CA GLU A 86 -6.51 4.94 -10.80
C GLU A 86 -7.32 4.51 -12.03
N LYS A 87 -7.32 5.30 -13.11
CA LYS A 87 -7.95 4.94 -14.40
C LYS A 87 -7.39 3.63 -14.94
N VAL A 88 -6.05 3.53 -14.96
CA VAL A 88 -5.31 2.36 -15.45
C VAL A 88 -5.68 1.12 -14.64
N ALA A 89 -5.65 1.21 -13.31
CA ALA A 89 -5.92 0.10 -12.43
C ALA A 89 -7.38 -0.39 -12.52
N LEU A 90 -8.36 0.53 -12.57
CA LEU A 90 -9.77 0.16 -12.73
C LEU A 90 -10.01 -0.61 -14.04
N GLU A 91 -9.44 -0.14 -15.15
CA GLU A 91 -9.58 -0.81 -16.45
C GLU A 91 -8.91 -2.18 -16.47
N VAL A 92 -7.73 -2.31 -15.85
CA VAL A 92 -7.00 -3.58 -15.74
C VAL A 92 -7.78 -4.58 -14.89
N MET A 93 -8.29 -4.17 -13.71
CA MET A 93 -9.12 -5.02 -12.85
C MET A 93 -10.42 -5.44 -13.53
N ALA A 94 -11.11 -4.48 -14.15
CA ALA A 94 -12.32 -4.70 -14.92
C ALA A 94 -12.12 -5.73 -16.05
N SER A 95 -11.01 -5.61 -16.78
CA SER A 95 -10.66 -6.50 -17.88
C SER A 95 -10.31 -7.90 -17.39
N ALA A 96 -9.57 -8.01 -16.28
CA ALA A 96 -9.24 -9.30 -15.68
C ALA A 96 -10.50 -10.05 -15.20
N LEU A 97 -11.47 -9.34 -14.61
CA LEU A 97 -12.77 -9.91 -14.21
C LEU A 97 -13.59 -10.39 -15.41
N ARG A 98 -13.67 -9.58 -16.49
CA ARG A 98 -14.35 -9.98 -17.73
C ARG A 98 -13.73 -11.22 -18.34
N ASP A 99 -12.41 -11.28 -18.36
CA ASP A 99 -11.65 -12.39 -18.91
C ASP A 99 -11.79 -13.67 -18.08
N ALA A 100 -11.99 -13.53 -16.76
CA ALA A 100 -12.39 -14.64 -15.88
C ALA A 100 -13.85 -15.08 -16.03
N GLY A 101 -14.68 -14.38 -16.80
CA GLY A 101 -16.12 -14.63 -16.88
C GLY A 101 -16.92 -14.18 -15.65
N VAL A 102 -16.35 -13.28 -14.82
CA VAL A 102 -17.04 -12.73 -13.65
C VAL A 102 -17.87 -11.52 -14.09
N GLU A 103 -19.20 -11.70 -14.09
CA GLU A 103 -20.13 -10.64 -14.49
C GLU A 103 -20.31 -9.56 -13.41
N PRO A 104 -20.37 -8.27 -13.80
CA PRO A 104 -20.73 -7.19 -12.88
C PRO A 104 -22.13 -7.41 -12.30
N ARG A 105 -22.30 -7.23 -10.99
CA ARG A 105 -23.59 -7.46 -10.28
C ARG A 105 -24.11 -8.89 -10.41
N GLY A 106 -23.24 -9.84 -10.73
CA GLY A 106 -23.55 -11.27 -10.73
C GLY A 106 -23.69 -11.83 -9.30
N PRO A 107 -24.31 -13.01 -9.14
CA PRO A 107 -24.51 -13.63 -7.83
C PRO A 107 -23.21 -13.98 -7.09
N MET A 108 -22.09 -14.10 -7.82
CA MET A 108 -20.76 -14.35 -7.26
C MET A 108 -20.22 -13.15 -6.46
N GLY A 109 -20.72 -11.93 -6.69
CA GLY A 109 -20.18 -10.69 -6.11
C GLY A 109 -20.00 -10.73 -4.59
N GLU A 110 -20.87 -11.44 -3.87
CA GLU A 110 -20.79 -11.59 -2.40
C GLU A 110 -19.55 -12.36 -1.91
N ARG A 111 -18.93 -13.12 -2.80
CA ARG A 111 -17.81 -14.04 -2.54
C ARG A 111 -16.55 -13.68 -3.32
N VAL A 112 -16.53 -12.52 -3.97
CA VAL A 112 -15.32 -11.93 -4.58
C VAL A 112 -14.67 -10.97 -3.58
N ARG A 113 -13.42 -11.24 -3.18
CA ARG A 113 -12.60 -10.35 -2.34
C ARG A 113 -11.50 -9.69 -3.17
N VAL A 114 -11.20 -8.43 -2.90
CA VAL A 114 -10.22 -7.63 -3.65
C VAL A 114 -8.96 -7.39 -2.81
N TYR A 115 -7.80 -7.61 -3.42
CA TYR A 115 -6.48 -7.37 -2.85
C TYR A 115 -5.73 -6.42 -3.75
N LEU A 116 -5.27 -5.29 -3.21
CA LEU A 116 -4.53 -4.29 -3.96
C LEU A 116 -3.11 -4.14 -3.40
N ALA A 117 -2.10 -4.57 -4.14
CA ALA A 117 -0.70 -4.30 -3.85
C ALA A 117 -0.33 -2.87 -4.29
N ALA A 118 -0.15 -1.98 -3.33
CA ALA A 118 0.24 -0.59 -3.56
C ALA A 118 0.86 0.04 -2.30
N THR A 119 1.82 0.95 -2.48
CA THR A 119 2.42 1.75 -1.39
C THR A 119 1.84 3.16 -1.34
N THR A 120 1.62 3.74 -2.52
CA THR A 120 0.99 5.03 -2.84
C THR A 120 0.72 5.03 -4.35
N LEU A 121 -0.13 5.92 -4.84
CA LEU A 121 -0.26 6.16 -6.28
C LEU A 121 0.66 7.29 -6.77
N GLY A 122 1.28 8.04 -5.85
CA GLY A 122 2.02 9.27 -6.14
C GLY A 122 1.10 10.45 -6.47
N PRO A 123 1.61 11.70 -6.45
CA PRO A 123 0.85 12.86 -6.90
C PRO A 123 0.70 12.89 -8.43
N ASP A 124 -0.52 13.11 -8.92
CA ASP A 124 -0.79 13.43 -10.33
C ASP A 124 -0.86 14.95 -10.50
N PRO A 125 0.09 15.60 -11.20
CA PRO A 125 0.17 17.06 -11.25
C PRO A 125 -1.08 17.74 -11.84
N ARG A 126 -1.97 16.99 -12.52
CA ARG A 126 -3.20 17.52 -13.12
C ARG A 126 -4.35 17.59 -12.12
N THR A 127 -4.31 16.77 -11.07
CA THR A 127 -5.41 16.58 -10.12
C THR A 127 -4.98 16.79 -8.67
N ASP A 128 -3.69 16.71 -8.38
CA ASP A 128 -3.11 16.90 -7.06
C ASP A 128 -3.19 18.36 -6.62
N HIS A 129 -3.77 18.58 -5.45
CA HIS A 129 -4.00 19.91 -4.91
C HIS A 129 -2.85 20.43 -4.06
N GLY A 130 -1.79 19.65 -3.83
CA GLY A 130 -0.71 20.00 -2.90
C GLY A 130 -0.10 21.38 -3.19
N ARG A 131 0.07 21.74 -4.46
CA ARG A 131 0.54 23.08 -4.86
C ARG A 131 -0.40 24.18 -4.36
N ARG A 132 -1.71 24.04 -4.63
CA ARG A 132 -2.76 25.01 -4.28
C ARG A 132 -2.93 25.11 -2.76
N ILE A 133 -3.00 23.96 -2.09
CA ILE A 133 -3.13 23.84 -0.65
C ILE A 133 -1.97 24.53 0.07
N ARG A 134 -0.73 24.28 -0.39
CA ARG A 134 0.49 24.77 0.26
C ARG A 134 1.01 26.09 -0.31
N ARG A 135 0.21 26.80 -1.11
CA ARG A 135 0.63 28.02 -1.82
C ARG A 135 1.37 28.99 -0.91
N HIS A 136 0.84 29.26 0.29
CA HIS A 136 1.48 30.17 1.24
C HIS A 136 2.89 29.71 1.62
N GLU A 137 3.07 28.44 1.98
CA GLU A 137 4.37 27.87 2.37
C GLU A 137 5.39 28.00 1.24
N LEU A 138 4.94 27.86 -0.01
CA LEU A 138 5.79 27.95 -1.20
C LEU A 138 6.15 29.40 -1.57
N ALA A 139 5.19 30.33 -1.47
CA ALA A 139 5.35 31.71 -1.90
C ALA A 139 6.16 32.56 -0.91
N ARG A 140 6.12 32.24 0.40
CA ARG A 140 6.76 33.09 1.43
C ARG A 140 8.28 33.24 1.25
N PRO A 141 9.09 32.18 1.09
CA PRO A 141 10.54 32.31 0.90
C PRO A 141 10.88 33.08 -0.39
N VAL A 142 10.06 32.94 -1.42
CA VAL A 142 10.20 33.66 -2.69
C VAL A 142 9.95 35.15 -2.50
N ALA A 143 8.85 35.51 -1.85
CA ALA A 143 8.51 36.91 -1.58
C ALA A 143 9.57 37.60 -0.72
N GLU A 144 10.13 36.90 0.28
CA GLU A 144 11.25 37.39 1.08
C GLU A 144 12.51 37.59 0.24
N ALA A 145 12.85 36.65 -0.65
CA ALA A 145 13.99 36.75 -1.56
C ALA A 145 13.83 37.89 -2.59
N LEU A 146 12.64 38.05 -3.19
CA LEU A 146 12.33 39.14 -4.11
C LEU A 146 12.48 40.49 -3.44
N ARG A 147 11.96 40.68 -2.22
CA ARG A 147 12.15 41.94 -1.48
C ARG A 147 13.62 42.22 -1.14
N ALA A 148 14.42 41.18 -0.92
CA ALA A 148 15.83 41.35 -0.58
C ALA A 148 16.71 41.68 -1.80
N HIS A 149 16.41 41.10 -2.97
CA HIS A 149 17.30 41.15 -4.14
C HIS A 149 16.73 41.87 -5.36
N ALA A 150 15.42 42.16 -5.37
CA ALA A 150 14.69 42.85 -6.44
C ALA A 150 13.55 43.75 -5.89
N PRO A 151 13.80 44.62 -4.89
CA PRO A 151 12.73 45.29 -4.13
C PRO A 151 11.81 46.17 -4.99
N GLU A 152 12.35 46.86 -5.99
CA GLU A 152 11.59 47.82 -6.80
C GLU A 152 10.50 47.17 -7.67
N ARG A 153 10.63 45.86 -7.94
CA ARG A 153 9.75 45.10 -8.84
C ARG A 153 9.25 43.80 -8.20
N ALA A 154 9.40 43.67 -6.88
CA ALA A 154 9.04 42.46 -6.14
C ALA A 154 7.53 42.15 -6.24
N GLU A 155 6.68 43.19 -6.19
CA GLU A 155 5.22 43.05 -6.34
C GLU A 155 4.85 42.63 -7.76
N GLU A 156 5.41 43.28 -8.79
CA GLU A 156 5.19 42.94 -10.20
C GLU A 156 5.48 41.46 -10.49
N VAL A 157 6.64 40.96 -10.05
CA VAL A 157 7.02 39.55 -10.24
C VAL A 157 6.10 38.62 -9.43
N SER A 158 5.73 39.00 -8.20
CA SER A 158 4.84 38.18 -7.36
C SER A 158 3.47 38.02 -8.00
N ASP A 159 2.89 39.11 -8.51
CA ASP A 159 1.60 39.10 -9.21
C ASP A 159 1.66 38.26 -10.50
N TYR A 160 2.78 38.30 -11.21
CA TYR A 160 2.95 37.47 -12.39
C TYR A 160 3.07 35.99 -12.04
N VAL A 161 3.88 35.65 -11.04
CA VAL A 161 4.00 34.27 -10.52
C VAL A 161 2.66 33.75 -10.03
N ASP A 162 1.86 34.59 -9.37
CA ASP A 162 0.51 34.23 -8.92
C ASP A 162 -0.44 33.94 -10.09
N SER A 163 -0.33 34.70 -11.17
CA SER A 163 -1.10 34.46 -12.39
C SER A 163 -0.72 33.12 -13.05
N LEU A 164 0.57 32.81 -13.16
CA LEU A 164 1.06 31.53 -13.65
C LEU A 164 0.65 30.37 -12.75
N PHE A 165 0.75 30.57 -11.43
CA PHE A 165 0.35 29.57 -10.44
C PHE A 165 -1.14 29.21 -10.57
N ASN A 166 -2.01 30.21 -10.70
CA ASN A 166 -3.45 29.99 -10.84
C ASN A 166 -3.81 29.22 -12.12
N LEU A 167 -3.01 29.35 -13.17
CA LEU A 167 -3.17 28.59 -14.42
C LEU A 167 -2.72 27.13 -14.29
N LEU A 168 -1.65 26.87 -13.52
CA LEU A 168 -0.99 25.57 -13.44
C LEU A 168 -1.46 24.69 -12.28
N ALA A 169 -1.93 25.27 -11.17
CA ALA A 169 -2.36 24.52 -10.00
C ALA A 169 -3.87 24.23 -10.08
N PRO A 170 -4.29 22.96 -10.12
CA PRO A 170 -5.69 22.61 -10.27
C PRO A 170 -6.52 23.16 -9.10
N PRO A 171 -7.75 23.66 -9.36
CA PRO A 171 -8.64 24.15 -8.32
C PRO A 171 -9.04 23.02 -7.36
N VAL A 172 -9.33 23.36 -6.11
CA VAL A 172 -9.75 22.39 -5.10
C VAL A 172 -11.26 22.16 -5.24
N GLU A 173 -11.66 21.00 -5.78
CA GLU A 173 -13.07 20.72 -6.11
C GLU A 173 -13.55 19.33 -5.60
N PRO A 174 -14.87 19.12 -5.45
CA PRO A 174 -15.44 17.83 -4.99
C PRO A 174 -15.04 16.57 -5.74
N ASP A 175 -14.73 16.67 -7.03
CA ASP A 175 -14.46 15.52 -7.90
C ASP A 175 -12.97 15.26 -8.15
N SER A 176 -12.06 16.08 -7.62
CA SER A 176 -10.60 16.02 -7.86
C SER A 176 -9.82 15.43 -6.69
N MET A 177 -10.47 14.57 -5.92
CA MET A 177 -10.00 14.07 -4.63
C MET A 177 -8.69 13.27 -4.72
N MET A 178 -7.87 13.39 -3.67
CA MET A 178 -6.67 12.57 -3.51
C MET A 178 -7.04 11.08 -3.52
N SER A 179 -6.40 10.33 -4.41
CA SER A 179 -6.62 8.89 -4.56
C SER A 179 -5.72 8.10 -3.61
N SER A 180 -6.27 7.09 -2.94
CA SER A 180 -5.52 6.14 -2.11
C SER A 180 -5.70 4.71 -2.62
N ALA A 181 -4.85 3.80 -2.14
CA ALA A 181 -4.97 2.38 -2.46
C ALA A 181 -6.33 1.80 -2.02
N SER A 182 -6.78 2.12 -0.81
CA SER A 182 -8.10 1.70 -0.31
C SER A 182 -9.27 2.28 -1.11
N ILE A 183 -9.19 3.56 -1.54
CA ILE A 183 -10.20 4.19 -2.40
C ILE A 183 -10.31 3.46 -3.74
N LEU A 184 -9.18 3.15 -4.38
CA LEU A 184 -9.16 2.42 -5.66
C LEU A 184 -9.78 1.02 -5.51
N ALA A 185 -9.43 0.29 -4.44
CA ALA A 185 -9.99 -1.03 -4.16
C ALA A 185 -11.50 -0.97 -3.84
N GLY A 186 -11.95 0.03 -3.07
CA GLY A 186 -13.37 0.27 -2.81
C GLY A 186 -14.15 0.64 -4.07
N ARG A 187 -13.55 1.42 -4.98
CA ARG A 187 -14.20 1.83 -6.22
C ARG A 187 -14.46 0.66 -7.17
N ILE A 188 -13.51 -0.26 -7.34
CA ILE A 188 -13.78 -1.46 -8.16
C ILE A 188 -14.90 -2.31 -7.54
N CYS A 189 -14.93 -2.43 -6.20
CA CYS A 189 -16.03 -3.09 -5.50
C CYS A 189 -17.38 -2.43 -5.77
N ASN A 190 -17.44 -1.09 -5.79
CA ASN A 190 -18.65 -0.35 -6.12
C ASN A 190 -19.10 -0.53 -7.58
N LEU A 191 -18.16 -0.46 -8.52
CA LEU A 191 -18.44 -0.54 -9.94
C LEU A 191 -18.89 -1.95 -10.39
N TRP A 192 -18.27 -3.00 -9.83
CA TRP A 192 -18.56 -4.40 -10.14
C TRP A 192 -19.54 -5.07 -9.17
N ASP A 193 -19.90 -4.37 -8.08
CA ASP A 193 -20.75 -4.90 -6.99
C ASP A 193 -20.14 -6.11 -6.28
N LEU A 194 -18.85 -5.98 -5.94
CA LEU A 194 -18.09 -6.96 -5.18
C LEU A 194 -18.27 -6.68 -3.69
N ARG A 195 -18.74 -7.67 -2.93
CA ARG A 195 -19.14 -7.53 -1.51
C ARG A 195 -18.39 -8.48 -0.57
N GLY A 196 -17.35 -9.16 -1.07
CA GLY A 196 -16.48 -10.03 -0.27
C GLY A 196 -15.51 -9.30 0.64
N GLY A 197 -15.36 -7.98 0.49
CA GLY A 197 -14.37 -7.17 1.20
C GLY A 197 -13.22 -6.73 0.29
N HIS A 198 -12.47 -5.74 0.75
CA HIS A 198 -11.26 -5.29 0.06
C HIS A 198 -10.19 -4.86 1.05
N VAL A 199 -8.92 -5.00 0.66
CA VAL A 199 -7.78 -4.55 1.45
C VAL A 199 -6.63 -4.18 0.52
N ALA A 200 -5.94 -3.08 0.80
CA ALA A 200 -4.66 -2.78 0.19
C ALA A 200 -3.53 -3.31 1.07
N ILE A 201 -2.49 -3.86 0.44
CA ILE A 201 -1.34 -4.48 1.11
C ILE A 201 -0.07 -3.74 0.69
N ASP A 202 0.69 -3.31 1.68
CA ASP A 202 1.98 -2.65 1.51
C ASP A 202 3.09 -3.51 2.14
N GLY A 203 3.81 -4.19 1.25
CA GLY A 203 5.05 -4.91 1.53
C GLY A 203 6.28 -4.18 0.96
N SER A 204 6.21 -2.85 0.81
CA SER A 204 7.16 -2.05 0.03
C SER A 204 7.24 -2.56 -1.42
N THR A 205 8.43 -2.75 -1.99
CA THR A 205 8.57 -3.27 -3.37
C THR A 205 8.12 -4.73 -3.53
N ALA A 206 7.89 -5.47 -2.44
CA ALA A 206 7.44 -6.87 -2.47
C ALA A 206 5.92 -7.05 -2.26
N SER A 207 5.14 -5.96 -2.42
CA SER A 207 3.69 -5.95 -2.16
C SER A 207 2.90 -6.94 -3.01
N SER A 208 3.33 -7.18 -4.25
CA SER A 208 2.63 -8.07 -5.20
C SER A 208 2.47 -9.49 -4.66
N LEU A 209 3.59 -10.15 -4.32
CA LEU A 209 3.54 -11.54 -3.86
C LEU A 209 2.91 -11.66 -2.46
N ALA A 210 3.05 -10.65 -1.60
CA ALA A 210 2.33 -10.58 -0.33
C ALA A 210 0.80 -10.54 -0.54
N ALA A 211 0.32 -9.83 -1.57
CA ALA A 211 -1.11 -9.80 -1.91
C ALA A 211 -1.61 -11.12 -2.50
N ILE A 212 -0.79 -11.81 -3.31
CA ILE A 212 -1.11 -13.17 -3.80
C ILE A 212 -1.17 -14.15 -2.63
N GLU A 213 -0.20 -14.10 -1.70
CA GLU A 213 -0.18 -14.94 -0.50
C GLU A 213 -1.49 -14.74 0.28
N ALA A 214 -1.83 -13.51 0.66
CA ALA A 214 -3.08 -13.22 1.38
C ALA A 214 -4.35 -13.69 0.64
N ALA A 215 -4.38 -13.57 -0.69
CA ALA A 215 -5.49 -14.05 -1.50
C ALA A 215 -5.60 -15.58 -1.50
N MET A 216 -4.47 -16.29 -1.63
CA MET A 216 -4.42 -17.76 -1.55
C MET A 216 -4.81 -18.27 -0.17
N GLU A 217 -4.43 -17.55 0.89
CA GLU A 217 -4.85 -17.87 2.26
C GLU A 217 -6.38 -17.84 2.38
N ASP A 218 -7.00 -16.74 1.98
CA ASP A 218 -8.46 -16.57 2.07
C ASP A 218 -9.22 -17.53 1.14
N LEU A 219 -8.66 -17.81 -0.03
CA LEU A 219 -9.15 -18.87 -0.92
C LEU A 219 -8.98 -20.26 -0.33
N ALA A 220 -8.04 -20.54 0.58
CA ALA A 220 -8.03 -21.84 1.24
C ALA A 220 -9.01 -21.89 2.43
N ASP A 221 -9.20 -20.78 3.13
CA ASP A 221 -9.97 -20.72 4.41
C ASP A 221 -11.50 -20.68 4.28
N GLY A 222 -12.04 -20.67 3.07
CA GLY A 222 -13.48 -20.42 2.87
C GLY A 222 -13.89 -18.94 2.86
N ALA A 223 -12.94 -18.00 2.99
CA ALA A 223 -13.27 -16.58 3.17
C ALA A 223 -13.86 -15.94 1.90
N CYS A 224 -13.33 -16.32 0.75
CA CYS A 224 -13.85 -15.97 -0.57
C CYS A 224 -13.79 -17.19 -1.50
N ASP A 225 -14.56 -17.14 -2.58
CA ASP A 225 -14.54 -18.18 -3.62
C ASP A 225 -13.72 -17.73 -4.83
N VAL A 226 -13.65 -16.41 -5.04
CA VAL A 226 -12.81 -15.76 -6.05
C VAL A 226 -12.03 -14.61 -5.40
N ALA A 227 -10.75 -14.50 -5.74
CA ALA A 227 -9.92 -13.37 -5.35
C ALA A 227 -9.50 -12.57 -6.59
N LEU A 228 -9.73 -11.26 -6.55
CA LEU A 228 -9.14 -10.32 -7.50
C LEU A 228 -7.87 -9.74 -6.86
N VAL A 229 -6.71 -10.03 -7.43
CA VAL A 229 -5.42 -9.52 -6.97
C VAL A 229 -4.90 -8.53 -8.01
N ALA A 230 -4.73 -7.28 -7.63
CA ALA A 230 -4.20 -6.23 -8.49
C ALA A 230 -2.98 -5.57 -7.87
N ALA A 231 -2.07 -5.08 -8.71
CA ALA A 231 -0.92 -4.30 -8.27
C ALA A 231 -0.75 -3.08 -9.16
N VAL A 232 -0.40 -1.94 -8.56
CA VAL A 232 -0.30 -0.66 -9.26
C VAL A 232 1.02 0.00 -8.95
N SER A 233 1.82 0.27 -9.98
CA SER A 233 3.03 1.08 -9.85
C SER A 233 2.62 2.55 -9.66
N PRO A 234 3.23 3.27 -8.71
CA PRO A 234 3.02 4.70 -8.55
C PRO A 234 3.37 5.47 -9.84
N MET A 235 2.75 6.62 -10.00
CA MET A 235 3.13 7.60 -11.02
C MET A 235 4.58 8.05 -10.81
N LEU A 236 5.34 8.16 -11.90
CA LEU A 236 6.71 8.67 -11.88
C LEU A 236 6.67 10.15 -11.55
N THR A 237 7.19 10.46 -10.35
CA THR A 237 7.09 11.77 -9.72
C THR A 237 8.48 12.21 -9.24
N PRO A 238 8.75 13.53 -9.16
CA PRO A 238 10.04 14.03 -8.69
C PRO A 238 10.44 13.46 -7.33
N SER A 239 9.50 13.41 -6.39
CA SER A 239 9.76 12.88 -5.04
C SER A 239 10.15 11.41 -5.04
N GLY A 240 9.55 10.60 -5.93
CA GLY A 240 9.93 9.19 -6.12
C GLY A 240 11.33 9.04 -6.69
N MET A 241 11.64 9.83 -7.73
CA MET A 241 12.97 9.82 -8.36
C MET A 241 14.07 10.29 -7.41
N LEU A 242 13.84 11.37 -6.66
CA LEU A 242 14.76 11.91 -5.66
C LEU A 242 15.02 10.90 -4.54
N ALA A 243 13.96 10.24 -4.02
CA ALA A 243 14.11 9.21 -3.00
C ALA A 243 14.99 8.03 -3.46
N LEU A 244 14.86 7.57 -4.72
CA LEU A 244 15.73 6.53 -5.27
C LEU A 244 17.15 7.03 -5.54
N ALA A 245 17.30 8.27 -6.01
CA ALA A 245 18.61 8.87 -6.27
C ALA A 245 19.46 8.96 -5.00
N HIS A 246 18.87 9.38 -3.88
CA HIS A 246 19.53 9.43 -2.55
C HIS A 246 19.87 8.05 -1.98
N ARG A 247 19.34 6.97 -2.56
CA ARG A 247 19.73 5.59 -2.29
C ARG A 247 20.78 5.04 -3.28
N GLY A 248 21.15 5.80 -4.31
CA GLY A 248 22.04 5.35 -5.37
C GLY A 248 21.44 4.23 -6.23
N LEU A 249 20.11 4.17 -6.34
CA LEU A 249 19.39 3.09 -7.05
C LEU A 249 18.90 3.50 -8.44
N LEU A 250 19.03 4.78 -8.80
CA LEU A 250 18.60 5.32 -10.09
C LEU A 250 19.74 5.22 -11.12
N GLY A 251 19.45 4.71 -12.32
CA GLY A 251 20.40 4.61 -13.44
C GLY A 251 20.19 5.70 -14.49
N ALA A 252 21.20 5.93 -15.35
CA ALA A 252 21.12 6.86 -16.48
C ALA A 252 20.63 6.19 -17.79
N ASP A 253 20.90 4.90 -17.94
CA ASP A 253 20.62 4.11 -19.14
C ASP A 253 19.59 3.01 -18.89
N SER A 254 19.17 2.32 -19.95
CA SER A 254 18.26 1.17 -19.86
C SER A 254 18.73 0.18 -18.78
N PRO A 255 17.83 -0.33 -17.92
CA PRO A 255 18.15 -1.34 -16.93
C PRO A 255 18.84 -2.55 -17.53
N ARG A 256 19.89 -3.02 -16.86
CA ARG A 256 20.63 -4.23 -17.25
C ARG A 256 20.65 -5.19 -16.06
N PRO A 257 19.53 -5.92 -15.83
CA PRO A 257 19.42 -6.85 -14.72
C PRO A 257 20.53 -7.89 -14.74
N PHE A 258 21.17 -8.12 -13.59
CA PHE A 258 22.28 -9.05 -13.42
C PHE A 258 23.51 -8.80 -14.30
N ALA A 259 23.69 -7.60 -14.85
CA ALA A 259 24.93 -7.22 -15.54
C ALA A 259 25.98 -6.70 -14.57
N ALA A 260 27.25 -7.06 -14.76
CA ALA A 260 28.37 -6.63 -13.90
C ALA A 260 28.61 -5.12 -13.91
N ASP A 261 28.19 -4.44 -14.97
CA ASP A 261 28.32 -3.01 -15.20
C ASP A 261 26.97 -2.28 -15.12
N SER A 262 25.97 -2.89 -14.45
CA SER A 262 24.66 -2.27 -14.22
C SER A 262 24.77 -0.98 -13.38
N GLN A 263 24.08 0.07 -13.79
CA GLN A 263 24.20 1.43 -13.24
C GLN A 263 23.01 1.85 -12.35
N GLY A 264 22.04 0.96 -12.12
CA GLY A 264 20.78 1.27 -11.43
C GLY A 264 19.55 1.03 -12.29
N ALA A 265 18.39 1.41 -11.77
CA ALA A 265 17.10 1.23 -12.41
C ALA A 265 16.58 2.51 -13.08
N LEU A 266 15.85 2.32 -14.19
CA LEU A 266 14.83 3.26 -14.66
C LEU A 266 13.48 2.84 -14.08
N LEU A 267 12.65 3.82 -13.74
CA LEU A 267 11.32 3.56 -13.17
C LEU A 267 10.27 3.34 -14.27
N GLY A 268 9.21 2.63 -13.93
CA GLY A 268 8.06 2.41 -14.80
C GLY A 268 6.71 2.57 -14.11
N GLU A 269 5.71 3.00 -14.88
CA GLU A 269 4.30 3.10 -14.47
C GLU A 269 3.53 1.86 -14.96
N GLY A 270 2.40 1.52 -14.34
CA GLY A 270 1.59 0.40 -14.82
C GLY A 270 0.69 -0.23 -13.78
N ALA A 271 -0.24 -1.06 -14.26
CA ALA A 271 -1.02 -1.93 -13.39
C ALA A 271 -1.15 -3.34 -13.99
N VAL A 272 -1.23 -4.32 -13.11
CA VAL A 272 -1.46 -5.74 -13.43
C VAL A 272 -2.56 -6.27 -12.52
N ALA A 273 -3.40 -7.17 -13.02
CA ALA A 273 -4.37 -7.90 -12.21
C ALA A 273 -4.44 -9.37 -12.58
N LEU A 274 -4.73 -10.22 -11.60
CA LEU A 274 -5.03 -11.64 -11.70
C LEU A 274 -6.37 -11.93 -11.01
N VAL A 275 -7.11 -12.91 -11.53
CA VAL A 275 -8.32 -13.46 -10.89
C VAL A 275 -8.05 -14.92 -10.57
N LEU A 276 -8.23 -15.27 -9.29
CA LEU A 276 -7.87 -16.56 -8.72
C LEU A 276 -9.10 -17.27 -8.15
N ASP A 277 -9.17 -18.59 -8.27
CA ASP A 277 -10.10 -19.45 -7.53
C ASP A 277 -9.43 -20.73 -6.99
N ARG A 278 -10.17 -21.59 -6.28
CA ARG A 278 -9.64 -22.80 -5.60
C ARG A 278 -9.37 -24.01 -6.50
N GLY A 279 -9.49 -23.89 -7.82
CA GLY A 279 -9.82 -24.99 -8.76
C GLY A 279 -8.96 -26.27 -8.83
N ALA A 280 -7.97 -26.50 -7.97
CA ALA A 280 -7.14 -27.70 -7.97
C ALA A 280 -7.79 -28.89 -7.23
N VAL A 281 -8.71 -28.61 -6.30
CA VAL A 281 -9.34 -29.64 -5.43
C VAL A 281 -10.85 -29.79 -5.71
N GLU A 282 -11.49 -28.74 -6.21
CA GLU A 282 -12.94 -28.65 -6.44
C GLU A 282 -13.20 -28.11 -7.86
N ARG A 283 -14.39 -28.36 -8.43
CA ARG A 283 -14.85 -27.57 -9.59
C ARG A 283 -14.76 -26.10 -9.18
N GLY A 284 -13.93 -25.33 -9.89
CA GLY A 284 -13.66 -23.94 -9.54
C GLY A 284 -14.93 -23.10 -9.48
N ALA A 285 -14.87 -22.01 -8.71
CA ALA A 285 -16.02 -21.13 -8.45
C ALA A 285 -16.61 -20.54 -9.72
N VAL A 286 -15.80 -20.42 -10.78
CA VAL A 286 -16.24 -20.12 -12.15
C VAL A 286 -15.95 -21.34 -13.03
N PRO A 287 -16.91 -22.28 -13.18
CA PRO A 287 -16.66 -23.58 -13.82
C PRO A 287 -16.24 -23.47 -15.29
N ASP A 288 -16.83 -22.53 -16.03
CA ASP A 288 -16.59 -22.33 -17.47
C ASP A 288 -15.34 -21.48 -17.75
N ALA A 289 -14.67 -20.98 -16.71
CA ALA A 289 -13.46 -20.19 -16.89
C ALA A 289 -12.29 -21.06 -17.36
N ARG A 290 -11.55 -20.55 -18.34
CA ARG A 290 -10.33 -21.16 -18.86
C ARG A 290 -9.26 -21.19 -17.77
N THR A 291 -8.70 -22.37 -17.50
CA THR A 291 -7.50 -22.50 -16.67
C THR A 291 -6.31 -21.93 -17.43
N ARG A 292 -5.67 -20.92 -16.85
CA ARG A 292 -4.54 -20.22 -17.48
C ARG A 292 -3.19 -20.52 -16.86
N GLY A 293 -3.21 -21.21 -15.73
CA GLY A 293 -2.05 -21.64 -14.97
C GLY A 293 -2.43 -21.75 -13.51
N TRP A 294 -1.44 -22.04 -12.68
CA TRP A 294 -1.62 -22.26 -11.26
C TRP A 294 -0.59 -21.49 -10.46
N ILE A 295 -0.97 -21.06 -9.26
CA ILE A 295 -0.06 -20.61 -8.22
C ILE A 295 -0.08 -21.69 -7.14
N GLU A 296 1.01 -22.44 -7.03
CA GLU A 296 1.11 -23.63 -6.18
C GLU A 296 1.51 -23.28 -4.74
N ALA A 297 2.32 -22.24 -4.58
CA ALA A 297 2.72 -21.72 -3.29
C ALA A 297 3.24 -20.28 -3.41
N VAL A 298 3.16 -19.55 -2.31
CA VAL A 298 3.89 -18.30 -2.08
C VAL A 298 4.46 -18.36 -0.66
N ALA A 299 5.69 -17.93 -0.48
CA ALA A 299 6.30 -17.79 0.84
C ALA A 299 7.08 -16.48 0.95
N GLY A 300 6.99 -15.83 2.11
CA GLY A 300 7.76 -14.63 2.45
C GLY A 300 8.80 -14.87 3.55
N ALA A 301 9.87 -14.08 3.54
CA ALA A 301 10.91 -14.10 4.57
C ALA A 301 11.35 -12.69 4.97
N THR A 302 11.58 -12.49 6.27
CA THR A 302 12.10 -11.24 6.84
C THR A 302 13.21 -11.56 7.82
N LEU A 303 14.46 -11.18 7.53
CA LEU A 303 15.58 -11.50 8.42
C LEU A 303 16.09 -10.25 9.17
N PRO A 304 16.68 -10.41 10.38
CA PRO A 304 17.08 -9.29 11.22
C PRO A 304 18.41 -8.69 10.76
N ARG A 305 18.70 -7.46 11.20
CA ARG A 305 19.79 -6.60 10.66
C ARG A 305 21.23 -7.10 10.95
N ARG A 306 21.44 -8.18 11.71
CA ARG A 306 22.78 -8.68 12.06
C ARG A 306 23.35 -9.58 10.96
N GLY A 307 24.03 -8.98 9.99
CA GLY A 307 24.80 -9.72 8.97
C GLY A 307 25.02 -8.92 7.69
N ARG A 308 26.13 -9.19 6.98
CA ARG A 308 26.44 -8.55 5.68
C ARG A 308 25.62 -9.11 4.50
N ARG A 309 24.86 -10.19 4.67
CA ARG A 309 24.16 -10.96 3.60
C ARG A 309 22.64 -11.11 3.82
N ARG A 310 21.99 -10.10 4.41
CA ARG A 310 20.59 -10.16 4.87
C ARG A 310 19.58 -10.50 3.76
N LEU A 311 19.72 -9.86 2.59
CA LEU A 311 18.75 -10.04 1.51
C LEU A 311 18.92 -11.42 0.86
N ARG A 312 20.17 -11.87 0.66
CA ARG A 312 20.46 -13.21 0.16
C ARG A 312 19.78 -14.29 1.01
N ASP A 313 19.97 -14.24 2.32
CA ASP A 313 19.41 -15.25 3.23
C ASP A 313 17.87 -15.23 3.21
N ALA A 314 17.25 -14.04 3.08
CA ALA A 314 15.80 -13.91 2.99
C ALA A 314 15.27 -14.48 1.67
N VAL A 315 15.93 -14.19 0.54
CA VAL A 315 15.55 -14.74 -0.77
C VAL A 315 15.68 -16.27 -0.77
N ALA A 316 16.78 -16.81 -0.25
CA ALA A 316 16.99 -18.25 -0.17
C ALA A 316 15.91 -18.92 0.70
N HIS A 317 15.61 -18.36 1.88
CA HIS A 317 14.58 -18.90 2.75
C HIS A 317 13.18 -18.86 2.11
N ALA A 318 12.79 -17.72 1.52
CA ALA A 318 11.51 -17.59 0.83
C ALA A 318 11.40 -18.58 -0.34
N CYS A 319 12.48 -18.75 -1.11
CA CYS A 319 12.54 -19.67 -2.23
C CYS A 319 12.39 -21.13 -1.77
N SER A 320 13.22 -21.60 -0.83
CA SER A 320 13.12 -22.96 -0.30
C SER A 320 11.75 -23.23 0.31
N ALA A 321 11.22 -22.31 1.12
CA ALA A 321 9.91 -22.45 1.73
C ALA A 321 8.78 -22.53 0.69
N ALA A 322 8.85 -21.78 -0.41
CA ALA A 322 7.84 -21.83 -1.46
C ALA A 322 7.83 -23.20 -2.18
N PHE A 323 9.00 -23.76 -2.50
CA PHE A 323 9.09 -25.09 -3.11
C PHE A 323 8.70 -26.21 -2.14
N GLU A 324 9.08 -26.10 -0.86
CA GLU A 324 8.62 -27.01 0.20
C GLU A 324 7.09 -26.99 0.34
N LEU A 325 6.47 -25.80 0.34
CA LEU A 325 5.01 -25.63 0.42
C LEU A 325 4.28 -26.15 -0.83
N ALA A 326 4.89 -26.01 -2.01
CA ALA A 326 4.37 -26.55 -3.25
C ALA A 326 4.51 -28.09 -3.31
N GLY A 327 5.37 -28.67 -2.47
CA GLY A 327 5.65 -30.12 -2.47
C GLY A 327 6.44 -30.57 -3.70
N VAL A 328 7.23 -29.66 -4.30
CA VAL A 328 8.00 -29.92 -5.52
C VAL A 328 9.48 -29.59 -5.31
N PRO A 329 10.41 -30.43 -5.82
CA PRO A 329 11.84 -30.11 -5.77
C PRO A 329 12.15 -28.82 -6.55
N ALA A 330 13.07 -28.01 -6.03
CA ALA A 330 13.53 -26.78 -6.70
C ALA A 330 14.13 -27.08 -8.08
N GLU A 331 14.71 -28.27 -8.25
CA GLU A 331 15.29 -28.77 -9.48
C GLU A 331 14.27 -28.97 -10.62
N GLU A 332 12.97 -28.98 -10.33
CA GLU A 332 11.91 -29.05 -11.35
C GLU A 332 11.54 -27.70 -11.96
N ALA A 333 11.99 -26.58 -11.38
CA ALA A 333 11.69 -25.26 -11.90
C ALA A 333 12.32 -25.06 -13.29
N ALA A 334 11.53 -24.89 -14.35
CA ALA A 334 12.05 -24.70 -15.71
C ALA A 334 12.82 -23.37 -15.85
N PHE A 335 12.38 -22.32 -15.17
CA PHE A 335 13.01 -21.00 -15.11
C PHE A 335 12.58 -20.26 -13.83
N VAL A 336 13.22 -19.12 -13.56
CA VAL A 336 12.78 -18.17 -12.54
C VAL A 336 12.52 -16.81 -13.17
N ALA A 337 11.32 -16.26 -12.99
CA ALA A 337 11.02 -14.87 -13.30
C ALA A 337 11.45 -14.00 -12.11
N SER A 338 12.33 -13.02 -12.34
CA SER A 338 12.82 -12.12 -11.31
C SER A 338 12.38 -10.69 -11.58
N ARG A 339 12.13 -9.94 -10.50
CA ARG A 339 11.93 -8.49 -10.52
C ARG A 339 13.19 -7.69 -10.92
N ALA A 340 14.37 -8.32 -10.95
CA ALA A 340 15.66 -7.66 -11.17
C ALA A 340 15.58 -6.53 -12.22
N SER A 341 16.08 -5.35 -11.83
CA SER A 341 15.84 -4.05 -12.47
C SER A 341 17.09 -3.20 -12.67
N GLY A 342 18.28 -3.81 -12.64
CA GLY A 342 19.59 -3.16 -12.72
C GLY A 342 20.13 -2.62 -11.40
N MET A 343 19.53 -2.98 -10.27
CA MET A 343 19.98 -2.56 -8.94
C MET A 343 21.07 -3.53 -8.43
N ALA A 344 22.30 -3.32 -8.86
CA ALA A 344 23.42 -4.26 -8.65
C ALA A 344 23.62 -4.72 -7.19
N SER A 345 23.37 -3.86 -6.20
CA SER A 345 23.48 -4.23 -4.77
C SER A 345 22.43 -5.25 -4.32
N VAL A 346 21.23 -5.20 -4.89
CA VAL A 346 20.11 -6.10 -4.61
C VAL A 346 20.29 -7.40 -5.38
N GLU A 347 20.66 -7.28 -6.65
CA GLU A 347 20.72 -8.40 -7.60
C GLU A 347 21.88 -9.36 -7.34
N ARG A 348 23.01 -8.86 -6.80
CA ARG A 348 24.08 -9.76 -6.33
C ARG A 348 23.61 -10.70 -5.22
N ASP A 349 22.82 -10.18 -4.28
CA ASP A 349 22.29 -10.97 -3.17
C ASP A 349 21.19 -11.93 -3.66
N GLU A 350 20.32 -11.47 -4.56
CA GLU A 350 19.30 -12.31 -5.19
C GLU A 350 19.92 -13.44 -6.03
N GLY A 351 20.83 -13.12 -6.94
CA GLY A 351 21.50 -14.10 -7.79
C GLY A 351 22.29 -15.14 -6.98
N ALA A 352 22.96 -14.71 -5.90
CA ALA A 352 23.63 -15.62 -4.98
C ALA A 352 22.67 -16.54 -4.23
N ALA A 353 21.50 -16.04 -3.82
CA ALA A 353 20.49 -16.84 -3.13
C ALA A 353 19.84 -17.86 -4.06
N LEU A 354 19.49 -17.45 -5.29
CA LEU A 354 18.96 -18.35 -6.29
C LEU A 354 19.98 -19.44 -6.65
N ALA A 355 21.28 -19.10 -6.72
CA ALA A 355 22.32 -20.11 -6.94
C ALA A 355 22.47 -21.07 -5.75
N ASP A 356 22.25 -20.63 -4.51
CA ASP A 356 22.27 -21.52 -3.35
C ASP A 356 21.14 -22.55 -3.39
N VAL A 357 19.96 -22.16 -3.91
CA VAL A 357 18.78 -23.05 -3.97
C VAL A 357 18.76 -23.91 -5.23
N PHE A 358 19.14 -23.35 -6.38
CA PHE A 358 19.04 -24.02 -7.69
C PHE A 358 20.38 -24.50 -8.26
N GLY A 359 21.51 -23.99 -7.78
CA GLY A 359 22.82 -24.16 -8.41
C GLY A 359 23.41 -25.58 -8.32
N SER A 360 22.88 -26.45 -7.46
CA SER A 360 23.22 -27.88 -7.43
C SER A 360 22.57 -28.68 -8.56
N ALA A 361 21.54 -28.14 -9.23
CA ALA A 361 20.90 -28.79 -10.35
C ALA A 361 21.86 -28.78 -11.55
N ALA A 362 22.50 -29.91 -11.85
CA ALA A 362 23.32 -30.07 -13.03
C ALA A 362 22.45 -29.92 -14.29
N ARG A 363 22.38 -28.71 -14.85
CA ARG A 363 21.61 -28.38 -16.04
C ARG A 363 22.54 -27.94 -17.15
N GLU A 364 22.37 -28.52 -18.33
CA GLU A 364 23.07 -28.07 -19.52
C GLU A 364 22.66 -26.62 -19.83
N GLY A 365 23.61 -25.69 -19.66
CA GLY A 365 23.37 -24.25 -19.85
C GLY A 365 22.80 -23.48 -18.66
N GLY A 366 22.59 -24.08 -17.48
CA GLY A 366 22.10 -23.39 -16.28
C GLY A 366 20.61 -22.99 -16.29
N LEU A 367 20.06 -22.67 -15.11
CA LEU A 367 18.68 -22.23 -14.90
C LEU A 367 18.47 -20.83 -15.50
N PRO A 368 17.51 -20.66 -16.44
CA PRO A 368 17.16 -19.36 -16.99
C PRO A 368 16.53 -18.42 -15.96
N LEU A 369 17.00 -17.16 -15.95
CA LEU A 369 16.37 -16.04 -15.28
C LEU A 369 15.70 -15.13 -16.32
N ALA A 370 14.40 -14.90 -16.15
CA ALA A 370 13.61 -13.99 -16.98
C ALA A 370 13.33 -12.68 -16.23
N CYS A 371 13.62 -11.54 -16.86
CA CYS A 371 13.45 -10.22 -16.25
C CYS A 371 12.81 -9.26 -17.26
N HIS A 372 11.68 -8.63 -16.91
CA HIS A 372 11.00 -7.67 -17.78
C HIS A 372 11.44 -6.22 -17.55
N ALA A 373 12.24 -5.94 -16.52
CA ALA A 373 12.59 -4.56 -16.18
C ALA A 373 13.43 -3.88 -17.27
N ALA A 374 14.10 -4.63 -18.15
CA ALA A 374 14.75 -4.08 -19.34
C ALA A 374 13.74 -3.55 -20.40
N ILE A 375 12.47 -3.95 -20.29
CA ILE A 375 11.36 -3.53 -21.15
C ILE A 375 10.56 -2.42 -20.48
N PHE A 376 10.12 -2.65 -19.23
CA PHE A 376 9.15 -1.80 -18.53
C PHE A 376 9.73 -0.99 -17.37
N GLY A 377 11.02 -1.13 -17.05
CA GLY A 377 11.62 -0.51 -15.87
C GLY A 377 11.19 -1.16 -14.55
N HIS A 378 11.57 -0.54 -13.44
CA HIS A 378 11.12 -0.94 -12.11
C HIS A 378 9.71 -0.42 -11.83
N LEU A 379 8.74 -1.34 -11.81
CA LEU A 379 7.31 -1.09 -11.56
C LEU A 379 6.94 -1.03 -10.07
N GLY A 380 7.90 -0.74 -9.19
CA GLY A 380 7.68 -0.62 -7.75
C GLY A 380 6.92 -1.82 -7.16
N PRO A 381 5.78 -1.61 -6.47
CA PRO A 381 4.97 -2.68 -5.87
C PRO A 381 4.28 -3.59 -6.89
N ALA A 382 4.19 -3.23 -8.18
CA ALA A 382 3.62 -4.04 -9.26
C ALA A 382 4.61 -4.98 -9.96
N SER A 383 5.91 -4.85 -9.66
CA SER A 383 6.94 -5.68 -10.31
C SER A 383 6.75 -7.18 -10.09
N GLY A 384 6.41 -7.61 -8.87
CA GLY A 384 6.21 -9.04 -8.58
C GLY A 384 5.05 -9.62 -9.39
N LEU A 385 3.91 -8.92 -9.48
CA LEU A 385 2.73 -9.39 -10.21
C LEU A 385 2.96 -9.35 -11.73
N ALA A 386 3.71 -8.37 -12.24
CA ALA A 386 4.16 -8.37 -13.63
C ALA A 386 5.05 -9.60 -13.93
N ALA A 387 6.02 -9.92 -13.06
CA ALA A 387 6.86 -11.11 -13.22
C ALA A 387 6.05 -12.41 -13.11
N THR A 388 5.05 -12.47 -12.23
CA THR A 388 4.10 -13.59 -12.15
C THR A 388 3.31 -13.74 -13.43
N LEU A 389 2.77 -12.64 -13.98
CA LEU A 389 2.03 -12.67 -15.23
C LEU A 389 2.91 -13.12 -16.40
N ASP A 390 4.14 -12.61 -16.51
CA ASP A 390 5.09 -13.02 -17.54
C ASP A 390 5.37 -14.53 -17.47
N ALA A 391 5.60 -15.05 -16.26
CA ALA A 391 5.83 -16.48 -16.04
C ALA A 391 4.62 -17.32 -16.46
N LEU A 392 3.41 -16.93 -16.03
CA LEU A 392 2.17 -17.62 -16.40
C LEU A 392 1.92 -17.57 -17.92
N MET A 393 2.18 -16.43 -18.56
CA MET A 393 2.02 -16.29 -20.02
C MET A 393 3.01 -17.15 -20.80
N ALA A 394 4.25 -17.30 -20.32
CA ALA A 394 5.26 -18.19 -20.91
C ALA A 394 4.87 -19.67 -20.75
N LEU A 395 4.43 -20.05 -19.53
CA LEU A 395 3.95 -21.40 -19.22
C LEU A 395 2.72 -21.78 -20.03
N GLU A 396 1.74 -20.87 -20.17
CA GLU A 396 0.56 -21.08 -20.99
C GLU A 396 0.90 -21.18 -22.49
N ALA A 397 1.87 -20.39 -22.96
CA ALA A 397 2.34 -20.44 -24.34
C ALA A 397 3.24 -21.66 -24.63
N GLY A 398 3.67 -22.42 -23.62
CA GLY A 398 4.62 -23.51 -23.75
C GLY A 398 6.02 -23.05 -24.23
N SER A 399 6.35 -21.78 -24.07
CA SER A 399 7.65 -21.22 -24.50
C SER A 399 8.05 -19.99 -23.71
N LEU A 400 9.33 -19.93 -23.29
CA LEU A 400 9.92 -18.78 -22.63
C LEU A 400 10.68 -17.91 -23.64
N HIS A 401 10.37 -16.60 -23.61
CA HIS A 401 11.11 -15.56 -24.34
C HIS A 401 11.61 -14.55 -23.31
N ALA A 402 12.85 -14.69 -22.87
CA ALA A 402 13.52 -13.74 -22.00
C ALA A 402 14.54 -12.93 -22.84
N PRO A 403 14.43 -11.59 -22.89
CA PRO A 403 15.35 -10.77 -23.68
C PRO A 403 16.79 -10.94 -23.19
N PRO A 404 17.78 -10.97 -24.11
CA PRO A 404 19.19 -11.03 -23.74
C PRO A 404 19.64 -9.75 -23.04
N LEU A 405 20.79 -9.81 -22.35
CA LEU A 405 21.42 -8.62 -21.80
C LEU A 405 21.65 -7.58 -22.90
N SER A 406 21.21 -6.35 -22.64
CA SER A 406 21.53 -5.24 -23.52
C SER A 406 23.06 -5.01 -23.58
N PRO A 407 23.59 -4.53 -24.73
CA PRO A 407 25.00 -4.20 -24.87
C PRO A 407 25.52 -3.25 -23.78
N SER A 408 26.82 -3.35 -23.45
CA SER A 408 27.45 -2.47 -22.47
C SER A 408 27.56 -1.04 -23.01
N PRO A 409 27.15 -0.01 -22.24
CA PRO A 409 27.35 1.38 -22.62
C PRO A 409 28.84 1.78 -22.56
N LEU A 410 29.67 1.04 -21.82
CA LEU A 410 31.11 1.30 -21.67
C LEU A 410 31.97 0.69 -22.79
N GLY A 411 31.36 -0.03 -23.74
CA GLY A 411 32.05 -0.78 -24.78
C GLY A 411 32.62 -2.11 -24.28
N GLY A 412 32.34 -3.20 -24.99
CA GLY A 412 32.76 -4.57 -24.63
C GLY A 412 31.61 -5.58 -24.68
N ALA A 413 31.92 -6.86 -24.46
CA ALA A 413 30.90 -7.91 -24.40
C ALA A 413 30.06 -7.76 -23.13
N ALA A 414 28.75 -7.97 -23.24
CA ALA A 414 27.87 -8.06 -22.07
C ALA A 414 28.35 -9.20 -21.16
N ARG A 415 28.49 -8.92 -19.85
CA ARG A 415 28.90 -9.90 -18.85
C ARG A 415 27.88 -9.95 -17.73
N GLU A 416 27.46 -11.17 -17.43
CA GLU A 416 26.60 -11.47 -16.28
C GLU A 416 27.40 -11.36 -14.98
N ASP A 417 26.77 -10.83 -13.94
CA ASP A 417 27.20 -10.88 -12.54
C ASP A 417 26.38 -11.95 -11.81
N LEU A 418 26.43 -13.17 -12.35
CA LEU A 418 25.71 -14.34 -11.84
C LEU A 418 26.69 -15.42 -11.39
N PRO A 419 26.40 -16.12 -10.29
CA PRO A 419 27.11 -17.34 -9.94
C PRO A 419 26.91 -18.45 -11.00
N PRO A 420 27.81 -19.45 -11.06
CA PRO A 420 27.64 -20.61 -11.93
C PRO A 420 26.29 -21.31 -11.70
N GLY A 421 25.68 -21.78 -12.79
CA GLY A 421 24.40 -22.50 -12.74
C GLY A 421 23.16 -21.65 -13.01
N LEU A 422 23.31 -20.32 -13.08
CA LEU A 422 22.27 -19.38 -13.52
C LEU A 422 22.69 -18.72 -14.84
N ARG A 423 21.72 -18.25 -15.64
CA ARG A 423 21.96 -17.44 -16.84
C ARG A 423 20.78 -16.53 -17.16
N VAL A 424 21.00 -15.47 -17.92
CA VAL A 424 19.93 -14.61 -18.48
C VAL A 424 19.80 -14.80 -20.00
N GLY A 425 18.74 -14.25 -20.60
CA GLY A 425 18.60 -14.21 -22.06
C GLY A 425 18.20 -15.52 -22.74
N ALA A 426 17.39 -16.36 -22.09
CA ALA A 426 16.84 -17.56 -22.70
C ALA A 426 15.70 -17.22 -23.67
N THR A 427 15.96 -17.28 -24.96
CA THR A 427 14.97 -17.11 -26.04
C THR A 427 14.52 -18.46 -26.61
N ASP A 428 13.24 -18.57 -26.97
CA ASP A 428 12.63 -19.74 -27.62
C ASP A 428 12.82 -21.07 -26.85
N LEU A 429 12.91 -21.00 -25.52
CA LEU A 429 13.02 -22.21 -24.71
C LEU A 429 11.63 -22.87 -24.61
N ALA A 430 11.48 -24.05 -25.22
CA ALA A 430 10.26 -24.85 -25.13
C ALA A 430 10.00 -25.31 -23.69
N LEU A 431 8.75 -25.20 -23.25
CA LEU A 431 8.31 -25.59 -21.90
C LEU A 431 7.30 -26.75 -22.01
N PRO A 432 7.45 -27.82 -21.21
CA PRO A 432 6.47 -28.90 -21.19
C PRO A 432 5.10 -28.43 -20.64
N PRO A 433 4.00 -29.14 -20.94
CA PRO A 433 2.64 -28.75 -20.55
C PRO A 433 2.39 -28.76 -19.03
N ASP A 434 3.26 -29.41 -18.27
CA ASP A 434 3.29 -29.50 -16.80
C ASP A 434 4.47 -28.71 -16.18
N ALA A 435 5.12 -27.82 -16.96
CA ALA A 435 6.23 -27.01 -16.49
C ALA A 435 5.89 -26.20 -15.24
N ARG A 436 6.90 -26.00 -14.38
CA ARG A 436 6.86 -25.10 -13.23
C ARG A 436 7.88 -23.99 -13.38
N ALA A 437 7.63 -22.84 -12.76
CA ALA A 437 8.57 -21.74 -12.69
C ALA A 437 8.56 -21.12 -11.29
N GLY A 438 9.71 -20.61 -10.87
CA GLY A 438 9.80 -19.73 -9.69
C GLY A 438 9.50 -18.28 -10.08
N VAL A 439 8.95 -17.51 -9.15
CA VAL A 439 8.87 -16.04 -9.26
C VAL A 439 9.51 -15.44 -8.04
N SER A 440 10.59 -14.66 -8.23
CA SER A 440 11.39 -14.07 -7.16
C SER A 440 11.14 -12.57 -7.03
N ASP A 441 10.81 -12.12 -5.83
CA ASP A 441 10.67 -10.71 -5.48
C ASP A 441 11.55 -10.34 -4.27
N ALA A 442 12.77 -9.89 -4.58
CA ALA A 442 13.77 -9.48 -3.59
C ALA A 442 13.58 -8.02 -3.17
N GLY A 443 12.75 -7.74 -2.17
CA GLY A 443 12.38 -6.38 -1.76
C GLY A 443 13.49 -5.51 -1.12
N LEU A 444 13.42 -4.19 -1.37
CA LEU A 444 14.42 -3.21 -0.93
C LEU A 444 14.53 -3.04 0.61
N ALA A 445 13.51 -3.48 1.35
CA ALA A 445 13.48 -3.44 2.81
C ALA A 445 14.23 -4.62 3.47
N GLY A 446 14.94 -5.45 2.69
CA GLY A 446 15.62 -6.67 3.16
C GLY A 446 14.63 -7.77 3.51
N ARG A 447 13.66 -7.95 2.61
CA ARG A 447 12.54 -8.89 2.69
C ARG A 447 12.34 -9.49 1.33
N ALA A 448 12.00 -10.76 1.26
CA ALA A 448 11.83 -11.43 -0.01
C ALA A 448 10.55 -12.27 0.00
N TYR A 449 9.94 -12.39 -1.18
CA TYR A 449 8.90 -13.36 -1.43
C TYR A 449 9.30 -14.23 -2.62
N HIS A 450 8.85 -15.47 -2.61
CA HIS A 450 8.98 -16.37 -3.75
C HIS A 450 7.66 -17.08 -3.99
N ALA A 451 7.28 -17.23 -5.25
CA ALA A 451 6.12 -18.01 -5.66
C ALA A 451 6.54 -19.18 -6.55
N VAL A 452 5.79 -20.28 -6.47
CA VAL A 452 5.86 -21.39 -7.44
C VAL A 452 4.60 -21.32 -8.29
N VAL A 453 4.79 -21.19 -9.61
CA VAL A 453 3.70 -21.17 -10.59
C VAL A 453 3.85 -22.30 -11.58
N SER A 454 2.75 -22.76 -12.17
CA SER A 454 2.79 -23.86 -13.14
C SER A 454 1.82 -23.72 -14.30
N ALA A 455 2.15 -24.42 -15.38
CA ALA A 455 1.39 -24.44 -16.62
C ALA A 455 -0.02 -25.03 -16.40
N PRO A 456 -1.01 -24.70 -17.25
CA PRO A 456 -2.38 -25.20 -17.11
C PRO A 456 -2.48 -26.73 -16.94
N GLY A 457 -1.61 -27.49 -17.62
CA GLY A 457 -1.58 -28.96 -17.60
C GLY A 457 -0.89 -29.60 -16.40
N ALA A 458 -0.30 -28.82 -15.49
CA ALA A 458 0.42 -29.34 -14.31
C ALA A 458 -0.50 -29.98 -13.26
N HIS A 459 -1.78 -29.59 -13.23
CA HIS A 459 -2.80 -30.16 -12.35
C HIS A 459 -3.94 -30.74 -13.19
N PRO A 460 -4.50 -31.91 -12.81
CA PRO A 460 -5.63 -32.49 -13.51
C PRO A 460 -6.88 -31.62 -13.39
N SER A 461 -7.74 -31.64 -14.41
CA SER A 461 -9.05 -30.99 -14.32
C SER A 461 -9.86 -31.60 -13.17
N PRO A 462 -10.44 -30.79 -12.26
CA PRO A 462 -11.12 -31.29 -11.09
C PRO A 462 -12.34 -32.15 -11.47
N SER A 463 -12.52 -33.27 -10.77
CA SER A 463 -13.60 -34.24 -11.03
C SER A 463 -14.83 -34.06 -10.11
N GLN A 464 -14.69 -33.33 -8.99
CA GLN A 464 -15.76 -33.13 -8.01
C GLN A 464 -16.50 -31.79 -8.23
N PRO A 465 -17.85 -31.76 -8.13
CA PRO A 465 -18.61 -30.51 -8.12
C PRO A 465 -18.21 -29.61 -6.94
N PRO A 466 -18.37 -28.28 -7.04
CA PRO A 466 -18.09 -27.40 -5.90
C PRO A 466 -19.07 -27.75 -4.77
N PRO A 467 -18.67 -27.63 -3.49
CA PRO A 467 -19.61 -27.71 -2.38
C PRO A 467 -20.74 -26.69 -2.57
N SER A 468 -21.97 -27.08 -2.23
CA SER A 468 -23.16 -26.26 -2.45
C SER A 468 -23.08 -24.92 -1.71
N THR A 469 -23.43 -23.84 -2.40
CA THR A 469 -23.46 -22.46 -1.91
C THR A 469 -24.41 -22.28 -0.72
N GLY A 470 -23.84 -22.21 0.47
CA GLY A 470 -24.48 -21.73 1.69
C GLY A 470 -23.45 -21.62 2.81
N PRO A 471 -23.52 -20.61 3.70
CA PRO A 471 -22.67 -20.59 4.88
C PRO A 471 -23.16 -21.69 5.82
N ARG A 472 -22.48 -22.84 5.80
CA ARG A 472 -22.44 -23.73 6.96
C ARG A 472 -21.00 -23.74 7.43
N ILE A 473 -20.63 -22.72 8.19
CA ILE A 473 -19.52 -22.90 9.14
C ILE A 473 -20.09 -23.87 10.18
N GLU A 474 -19.85 -25.16 9.99
CA GLU A 474 -20.20 -26.14 11.00
C GLU A 474 -19.39 -25.85 12.26
N ALA A 475 -19.87 -26.26 13.43
CA ALA A 475 -19.19 -25.98 14.69
C ALA A 475 -17.73 -26.52 14.71
N ALA A 476 -17.46 -27.58 13.94
CA ALA A 476 -16.14 -28.18 13.79
C ALA A 476 -15.18 -27.36 12.89
N ASP A 477 -15.71 -26.49 12.02
CA ASP A 477 -14.95 -25.69 11.06
C ASP A 477 -14.67 -24.26 11.56
N ARG A 478 -15.11 -23.94 12.77
CA ARG A 478 -14.87 -22.62 13.37
C ARG A 478 -13.38 -22.48 13.72
N PRO A 479 -12.75 -21.34 13.38
CA PRO A 479 -11.39 -21.10 13.83
C PRO A 479 -11.35 -21.06 15.36
N GLU A 480 -10.23 -21.51 15.92
CA GLU A 480 -9.97 -21.39 17.34
C GLU A 480 -10.06 -19.91 17.76
N PRO A 481 -10.78 -19.57 18.85
CA PRO A 481 -10.81 -18.21 19.37
C PRO A 481 -9.40 -17.71 19.71
N LEU A 482 -9.20 -16.39 19.59
CA LEU A 482 -7.90 -15.77 19.85
C LEU A 482 -7.95 -15.00 21.16
N ALA A 483 -6.91 -15.14 21.97
CA ALA A 483 -6.71 -14.33 23.17
C ALA A 483 -5.99 -13.03 22.80
N ILE A 484 -6.47 -11.91 23.34
CA ILE A 484 -5.69 -10.69 23.47
C ILE A 484 -4.88 -10.82 24.76
N THR A 485 -3.57 -10.97 24.64
CA THR A 485 -2.68 -11.22 25.78
C THR A 485 -1.84 -10.03 26.19
N GLY A 486 -1.81 -8.96 25.38
CA GLY A 486 -1.18 -7.70 25.73
C GLY A 486 -1.82 -6.51 25.02
N LEU A 487 -1.83 -5.37 25.69
CA LEU A 487 -2.41 -4.11 25.23
C LEU A 487 -1.37 -2.97 25.29
N GLY A 488 -1.37 -2.08 24.31
CA GLY A 488 -0.57 -0.86 24.33
C GLY A 488 -1.22 0.25 23.51
N LEU A 489 -1.08 1.50 23.95
CA LEU A 489 -1.84 2.61 23.38
C LEU A 489 -1.15 3.96 23.64
N VAL A 490 -1.22 4.83 22.63
CA VAL A 490 -0.96 6.27 22.72
C VAL A 490 -2.12 6.97 22.01
N ALA A 491 -2.93 7.71 22.76
CA ALA A 491 -4.13 8.39 22.27
C ALA A 491 -4.19 9.84 22.80
N PRO A 492 -5.08 10.69 22.26
CA PRO A 492 -5.22 12.06 22.73
C PRO A 492 -5.52 12.13 24.23
N GLY A 493 -4.61 12.74 25.00
CA GLY A 493 -4.69 12.83 26.46
C GLY A 493 -4.25 11.59 27.24
N ALA A 494 -3.72 10.55 26.59
CA ALA A 494 -3.26 9.32 27.25
C ALA A 494 -2.03 8.71 26.57
N ASP A 495 -0.97 8.46 27.33
CA ASP A 495 0.27 7.86 26.84
C ASP A 495 0.32 6.32 27.06
N ASP A 496 -0.70 5.75 27.71
CA ASP A 496 -0.87 4.31 27.97
C ASP A 496 -2.35 3.92 28.14
N VAL A 497 -2.60 2.61 28.23
CA VAL A 497 -3.94 2.01 28.36
C VAL A 497 -4.64 2.40 29.66
N ASP A 498 -3.91 2.52 30.77
CA ASP A 498 -4.49 2.82 32.08
C ASP A 498 -4.99 4.27 32.13
N ALA A 499 -4.17 5.23 31.68
CA ALA A 499 -4.55 6.63 31.54
C ALA A 499 -5.74 6.79 30.59
N PHE A 500 -5.72 6.08 29.46
CA PHE A 500 -6.85 6.08 28.52
C PHE A 500 -8.13 5.56 29.17
N TRP A 501 -8.07 4.45 29.89
CA TRP A 501 -9.24 3.90 30.57
C TRP A 501 -9.79 4.85 31.65
N GLN A 502 -8.91 5.52 32.41
CA GLN A 502 -9.36 6.55 33.35
C GLN A 502 -10.03 7.72 32.64
N ASN A 503 -9.49 8.17 31.51
CA ASN A 503 -10.09 9.22 30.69
C ASN A 503 -11.48 8.83 30.17
N VAL A 504 -11.67 7.59 29.71
CA VAL A 504 -12.97 7.05 29.29
C VAL A 504 -13.97 7.10 30.46
N LEU A 505 -13.60 6.56 31.62
CA LEU A 505 -14.47 6.55 32.81
C LEU A 505 -14.84 7.96 33.30
N GLN A 506 -13.90 8.89 33.22
CA GLN A 506 -14.08 10.30 33.63
C GLN A 506 -14.72 11.16 32.54
N ARG A 507 -14.98 10.60 31.35
CA ARG A 507 -15.52 11.32 30.19
C ARG A 507 -14.67 12.52 29.79
N VAL A 508 -13.35 12.37 29.87
CA VAL A 508 -12.40 13.39 29.43
C VAL A 508 -12.52 13.55 27.91
N GLU A 509 -12.75 14.77 27.46
CA GLU A 509 -12.74 15.14 26.04
C GLU A 509 -11.37 15.74 25.70
N SER A 510 -10.66 15.09 24.79
CA SER A 510 -9.31 15.46 24.32
C SER A 510 -9.34 16.18 22.96
N ILE A 511 -10.48 16.77 22.61
CA ILE A 511 -10.69 17.55 21.39
C ILE A 511 -10.42 19.03 21.70
N GLY A 512 -9.66 19.69 20.82
CA GLY A 512 -9.37 21.10 20.91
C GLY A 512 -8.93 21.68 19.58
N ASP A 513 -8.36 22.88 19.58
CA ASP A 513 -7.82 23.47 18.36
C ASP A 513 -6.57 22.71 17.88
N LEU A 514 -6.46 22.56 16.57
CA LEU A 514 -5.30 21.99 15.91
C LEU A 514 -4.06 22.82 16.27
N PRO A 515 -3.02 22.20 16.84
CA PRO A 515 -1.83 22.94 17.23
C PRO A 515 -1.04 23.39 15.98
N ALA A 516 -0.56 24.64 15.99
CA ALA A 516 0.27 25.20 14.93
C ALA A 516 1.58 24.42 14.66
N SER A 517 2.00 23.56 15.61
CA SER A 517 3.12 22.64 15.42
C SER A 517 2.83 21.51 14.42
N ARG A 518 1.56 21.27 14.08
CA ARG A 518 1.18 20.47 12.91
C ARG A 518 1.15 21.39 11.69
N TRP A 519 0.22 22.33 11.67
CA TRP A 519 0.19 23.40 10.68
C TRP A 519 -0.70 24.54 11.17
N ASP A 520 -0.42 25.75 10.71
CA ASP A 520 -1.15 26.95 11.10
C ASP A 520 -2.38 27.15 10.22
N VAL A 521 -3.57 26.86 10.75
CA VAL A 521 -4.83 26.97 10.00
C VAL A 521 -5.10 28.39 9.52
N ASP A 522 -4.77 29.40 10.32
CA ASP A 522 -5.06 30.80 10.00
C ASP A 522 -4.16 31.30 8.87
N SER A 523 -2.90 30.85 8.84
CA SER A 523 -2.00 31.09 7.71
C SER A 523 -2.57 30.52 6.40
N PHE A 524 -3.15 29.32 6.41
CA PHE A 524 -3.71 28.70 5.21
C PHE A 524 -5.02 29.38 4.74
N ILE A 525 -5.93 29.68 5.67
CA ILE A 525 -7.20 30.36 5.37
C ILE A 525 -6.95 31.81 4.92
N GLY A 526 -6.07 32.54 5.62
CA GLY A 526 -5.77 33.94 5.31
C GLY A 526 -5.06 34.13 3.97
N ALA A 527 -4.36 33.11 3.47
CA ALA A 527 -3.68 33.16 2.19
C ALA A 527 -4.57 32.80 0.98
N SER A 528 -5.80 32.33 1.19
CA SER A 528 -6.67 31.89 0.10
C SER A 528 -8.16 31.94 0.49
N GLU A 529 -8.91 32.81 -0.18
CA GLU A 529 -10.38 32.87 -0.04
C GLU A 529 -11.05 31.52 -0.38
N GLU A 530 -10.51 30.81 -1.37
CA GLU A 530 -10.94 29.45 -1.76
C GLU A 530 -10.78 28.47 -0.58
N LEU A 531 -9.60 28.45 0.05
CA LEU A 531 -9.37 27.58 1.21
C LEU A 531 -10.20 28.00 2.42
N GLY A 532 -10.40 29.30 2.63
CA GLY A 532 -11.28 29.82 3.67
C GLY A 532 -12.76 29.45 3.51
N ALA A 533 -13.23 29.28 2.27
CA ALA A 533 -14.58 28.78 2.00
C ALA A 533 -14.73 27.27 2.27
N ILE A 534 -13.63 26.51 2.13
CA ILE A 534 -13.59 25.06 2.28
C ILE A 534 -13.37 24.65 3.74
N LEU A 535 -12.34 25.17 4.39
CA LEU A 535 -11.96 24.82 5.76
C LEU A 535 -12.88 25.49 6.77
N LYS A 536 -13.75 24.69 7.39
CA LYS A 536 -14.77 25.19 8.33
C LYS A 536 -14.46 24.88 9.79
N THR A 537 -13.45 24.08 10.08
CA THR A 537 -13.11 23.64 11.43
C THR A 537 -11.62 23.82 11.73
N ARG A 538 -11.32 24.08 13.01
CA ARG A 538 -9.97 24.02 13.59
C ARG A 538 -9.82 22.83 14.54
N LEU A 539 -10.87 22.05 14.73
CA LEU A 539 -10.90 21.02 15.76
C LEU A 539 -10.03 19.83 15.37
N ALA A 540 -9.29 19.32 16.35
CA ALA A 540 -8.45 18.14 16.26
C ALA A 540 -8.37 17.44 17.61
N ALA A 541 -8.00 16.17 17.59
CA ALA A 541 -7.57 15.42 18.77
C ALA A 541 -6.12 14.93 18.55
N PRO A 542 -5.11 15.80 18.74
CA PRO A 542 -3.72 15.45 18.48
C PRO A 542 -3.12 14.61 19.63
N VAL A 543 -2.11 13.81 19.30
CA VAL A 543 -1.29 13.15 20.32
C VAL A 543 -0.03 13.95 20.62
N LYS A 544 0.49 13.76 21.83
CA LYS A 544 1.86 14.12 22.14
C LYS A 544 2.79 13.08 21.53
N LEU A 545 3.76 13.52 20.74
CA LEU A 545 4.76 12.61 20.19
C LEU A 545 5.70 12.11 21.31
N PRO A 546 6.11 10.82 21.26
CA PRO A 546 7.18 10.32 22.11
C PRO A 546 8.48 11.12 21.91
N GLU A 547 9.26 11.30 22.97
CA GLU A 547 10.55 11.99 22.89
C GLU A 547 11.49 11.25 21.91
N PRO A 548 12.07 11.94 20.91
CA PRO A 548 12.92 11.31 19.91
C PRO A 548 14.29 10.98 20.50
N ASP A 549 14.41 9.83 21.15
CA ASP A 549 15.66 9.29 21.70
C ASP A 549 16.31 8.24 20.76
N PRO A 550 17.46 8.55 20.12
CA PRO A 550 18.21 7.61 19.29
C PRO A 550 18.53 6.28 19.97
N ALA A 551 18.84 6.30 21.27
CA ALA A 551 19.18 5.10 22.04
C ALA A 551 17.95 4.22 22.25
N ARG A 552 16.82 4.81 22.68
CA ARG A 552 15.54 4.12 22.82
C ARG A 552 15.10 3.46 21.51
N PHE A 553 15.10 4.18 20.40
CA PHE A 553 14.58 3.66 19.13
C PHE A 553 15.59 2.86 18.30
N ARG A 554 16.86 2.78 18.73
CA ARG A 554 17.97 2.16 17.99
C ARG A 554 18.09 2.69 16.56
N LEU A 555 17.95 4.02 16.43
CA LEU A 555 18.10 4.78 15.19
C LEU A 555 19.27 5.74 15.33
N SER A 556 19.98 6.02 14.24
CA SER A 556 20.93 7.13 14.25
C SER A 556 20.17 8.46 14.33
N PRO A 557 20.78 9.55 14.82
CA PRO A 557 20.13 10.87 14.83
C PRO A 557 19.60 11.30 13.45
N ALA A 558 20.35 11.01 12.39
CA ALA A 558 19.92 11.27 11.01
C ALA A 558 18.69 10.44 10.63
N ALA A 559 18.69 9.12 10.90
CA ALA A 559 17.53 8.27 10.62
C ALA A 559 16.30 8.71 11.44
N LEU A 560 16.49 9.07 12.70
CA LEU A 560 15.40 9.51 13.57
C LEU A 560 14.75 10.81 13.10
N GLY A 561 15.51 11.71 12.48
CA GLY A 561 14.99 12.95 11.88
C GLY A 561 14.30 12.74 10.52
N GLU A 562 14.44 11.58 9.89
CA GLU A 562 13.87 11.27 8.56
C GLU A 562 12.67 10.29 8.62
N VAL A 563 12.51 9.54 9.72
CA VAL A 563 11.39 8.58 9.86
C VAL A 563 10.07 9.28 10.10
N ASP A 564 8.98 8.65 9.65
CA ASP A 564 7.64 9.13 9.92
C ASP A 564 7.33 9.05 11.43
N PRO A 565 6.74 10.08 12.06
CA PRO A 565 6.37 10.03 13.48
C PRO A 565 5.41 8.89 13.84
N ALA A 566 4.61 8.38 12.89
CA ALA A 566 3.81 7.16 13.06
C ALA A 566 4.66 5.94 13.47
N VAL A 567 5.94 5.90 13.05
CA VAL A 567 6.88 4.84 13.46
C VAL A 567 7.14 4.90 14.96
N LEU A 568 7.31 6.10 15.53
CA LEU A 568 7.57 6.26 16.96
C LEU A 568 6.34 5.83 17.79
N LEU A 569 5.15 6.25 17.37
CA LEU A 569 3.89 5.86 18.01
C LEU A 569 3.68 4.33 17.94
N SER A 570 3.98 3.72 16.79
CA SER A 570 3.90 2.27 16.61
C SER A 570 4.89 1.52 17.49
N MET A 571 6.12 2.04 17.62
CA MET A 571 7.14 1.45 18.49
C MET A 571 6.75 1.50 19.96
N VAL A 572 6.24 2.64 20.45
CA VAL A 572 5.83 2.79 21.85
C VAL A 572 4.61 1.93 22.17
N SER A 573 3.56 1.97 21.35
CA SER A 573 2.36 1.15 21.57
C SER A 573 2.67 -0.36 21.49
N ALA A 574 3.50 -0.80 20.54
CA ALA A 574 3.90 -2.20 20.45
C ALA A 574 4.83 -2.63 21.60
N GLU A 575 5.72 -1.75 22.06
CA GLU A 575 6.55 -1.98 23.26
C GLU A 575 5.66 -2.27 24.47
N GLN A 576 4.70 -1.39 24.76
CA GLN A 576 3.72 -1.58 25.84
C GLN A 576 2.95 -2.91 25.70
N ALA A 577 2.43 -3.22 24.50
CA ALA A 577 1.65 -4.44 24.28
C ALA A 577 2.48 -5.72 24.45
N ILE A 578 3.73 -5.72 23.97
CA ILE A 578 4.64 -6.88 24.10
C ILE A 578 5.06 -7.06 25.56
N GLU A 579 5.32 -5.98 26.28
CA GLU A 579 5.65 -6.04 27.72
C GLU A 579 4.46 -6.54 28.55
N ASP A 580 3.24 -6.07 28.28
CA ASP A 580 2.00 -6.53 28.93
C ASP A 580 1.74 -8.03 28.68
N ALA A 581 2.09 -8.54 27.50
CA ALA A 581 2.02 -9.97 27.16
C ALA A 581 3.11 -10.85 27.83
N GLY A 582 4.04 -10.24 28.57
CA GLY A 582 5.13 -10.89 29.28
C GLY A 582 6.41 -11.06 28.47
N GLY A 583 6.64 -10.23 27.44
CA GLY A 583 7.83 -10.25 26.59
C GLY A 583 7.74 -11.20 25.40
N VAL A 584 8.88 -11.46 24.75
CA VAL A 584 8.97 -12.29 23.52
C VAL A 584 9.60 -13.66 23.76
N GLU A 585 10.07 -13.93 24.98
CA GLU A 585 10.82 -15.12 25.37
C GLU A 585 10.00 -16.41 25.23
N GLY A 586 8.67 -16.31 25.32
CA GLY A 586 7.73 -17.42 25.18
C GLY A 586 7.42 -17.84 23.74
N TRP A 587 7.91 -17.11 22.73
CA TRP A 587 7.59 -17.35 21.33
C TRP A 587 8.83 -17.61 20.49
N SER A 588 8.67 -18.39 19.41
CA SER A 588 9.69 -18.43 18.38
C SER A 588 9.67 -17.12 17.60
N ARG A 589 10.78 -16.38 17.61
CA ARG A 589 10.91 -15.07 16.93
C ARG A 589 10.62 -15.13 15.42
N SER A 590 10.88 -16.27 14.78
CA SER A 590 10.54 -16.50 13.36
C SER A 590 9.07 -16.80 13.11
N ARG A 591 8.30 -16.98 14.18
CA ARG A 591 6.87 -17.27 14.19
C ARG A 591 6.11 -16.20 14.98
N VAL A 592 6.60 -14.96 14.98
CA VAL A 592 5.83 -13.81 15.45
C VAL A 592 5.55 -12.91 14.25
N ALA A 593 4.28 -12.71 13.93
CA ALA A 593 3.87 -11.76 12.91
C ALA A 593 3.83 -10.33 13.47
N VAL A 594 4.13 -9.34 12.64
CA VAL A 594 3.91 -7.92 12.94
C VAL A 594 3.12 -7.27 11.81
N THR A 595 1.90 -6.83 12.09
CA THR A 595 1.00 -6.24 11.09
C THR A 595 0.60 -4.84 11.51
N ALA A 596 0.82 -3.84 10.65
CA ALA A 596 0.37 -2.47 10.87
C ALA A 596 -0.84 -2.13 9.99
N GLY A 597 -1.84 -1.46 10.56
CA GLY A 597 -2.94 -0.81 9.86
C GLY A 597 -2.66 0.67 9.77
N GLN A 598 -2.40 1.18 8.57
CA GLN A 598 -2.06 2.59 8.35
C GLN A 598 -2.55 3.05 6.97
N LEU A 599 -3.15 4.24 6.93
CA LEU A 599 -3.45 4.90 5.67
C LEU A 599 -2.20 5.18 4.84
N SER A 600 -2.34 5.18 3.51
CA SER A 600 -1.27 5.59 2.60
C SER A 600 -0.84 7.07 2.74
N LEU A 601 -1.58 7.88 3.51
CA LEU A 601 -1.28 9.28 3.79
C LEU A 601 -0.33 9.40 5.00
N ARG A 602 0.95 9.69 4.73
CA ARG A 602 2.04 9.74 5.71
C ARG A 602 2.59 11.14 5.88
N TRP A 603 2.92 11.51 7.11
CA TRP A 603 3.45 12.83 7.44
C TRP A 603 4.79 13.09 6.76
N ALA A 604 5.75 12.17 6.88
CA ALA A 604 7.08 12.35 6.31
C ALA A 604 7.05 12.42 4.77
N GLU A 605 6.15 11.68 4.13
CA GLU A 605 5.97 11.76 2.67
C GLU A 605 5.41 13.12 2.25
N ALA A 606 4.36 13.60 2.90
CA ALA A 606 3.76 14.90 2.61
C ALA A 606 4.74 16.06 2.85
N GLU A 607 5.53 15.99 3.92
CA GLU A 607 6.54 17.00 4.23
C GLU A 607 7.71 16.99 3.22
N LEU A 608 8.14 15.82 2.74
CA LEU A 608 9.11 15.71 1.66
C LEU A 608 8.56 16.23 0.32
N GLU A 609 7.28 16.00 0.04
CA GLU A 609 6.63 16.47 -1.19
C GLU A 609 6.70 18.00 -1.31
N LYS A 610 6.63 18.74 -0.20
CA LYS A 610 6.83 20.20 -0.21
C LYS A 610 8.13 20.63 -0.89
N ARG A 611 9.21 19.87 -0.74
CA ARG A 611 10.51 20.18 -1.34
C ARG A 611 10.45 20.08 -2.86
N ALA A 612 9.77 19.06 -3.39
CA ALA A 612 9.54 18.90 -4.82
C ALA A 612 8.63 20.01 -5.38
N LEU A 613 7.54 20.33 -4.68
CA LEU A 613 6.64 21.43 -5.05
C LEU A 613 7.36 22.78 -5.05
N PHE A 614 8.19 23.04 -4.04
CA PHE A 614 8.96 24.27 -3.92
C PHE A 614 10.00 24.42 -5.02
N ALA A 615 10.71 23.34 -5.37
CA ALA A 615 11.63 23.38 -6.51
C ALA A 615 10.91 23.79 -7.81
N GLY A 616 9.72 23.22 -8.06
CA GLY A 616 8.88 23.62 -9.20
C GLY A 616 8.40 25.07 -9.11
N HIS A 617 8.02 25.54 -7.92
CA HIS A 617 7.61 26.94 -7.73
C HIS A 617 8.76 27.93 -7.99
N VAL A 618 9.97 27.64 -7.52
CA VAL A 618 11.16 28.45 -7.78
C VAL A 618 11.50 28.50 -9.27
N ALA A 619 11.27 27.42 -10.01
CA ALA A 619 11.44 27.41 -11.46
C ALA A 619 10.46 28.35 -12.17
N LEU A 620 9.19 28.39 -11.74
CA LEU A 620 8.20 29.35 -12.25
C LEU A 620 8.60 30.79 -11.95
N VAL A 621 9.16 31.05 -10.77
CA VAL A 621 9.69 32.38 -10.41
C VAL A 621 10.84 32.78 -11.32
N ALA A 622 11.79 31.88 -11.55
CA ALA A 622 12.91 32.14 -12.45
C ALA A 622 12.43 32.44 -13.88
N GLN A 623 11.44 31.68 -14.37
CA GLN A 623 10.81 31.95 -15.66
C GLN A 623 10.12 33.32 -15.68
N ALA A 624 9.28 33.63 -14.70
CA ALA A 624 8.58 34.90 -14.61
C ALA A 624 9.54 36.09 -14.59
N MET A 625 10.63 36.00 -13.80
CA MET A 625 11.66 37.03 -13.78
C MET A 625 12.36 37.20 -15.13
N ARG A 626 12.71 36.11 -15.82
CA ARG A 626 13.32 36.20 -17.16
C ARG A 626 12.39 36.86 -18.17
N GLU A 627 11.10 36.52 -18.13
CA GLU A 627 10.07 37.10 -18.99
C GLU A 627 9.75 38.56 -18.62
N SER A 628 10.04 38.96 -17.38
CA SER A 628 10.00 40.34 -16.91
C SER A 628 11.33 41.10 -17.09
N ASP A 629 12.21 40.64 -18.00
CA ASP A 629 13.48 41.30 -18.37
C ASP A 629 14.49 41.49 -17.22
N PHE A 630 14.50 40.61 -16.21
CA PHE A 630 15.57 40.58 -15.21
C PHE A 630 16.84 39.95 -15.77
N ASP A 631 18.00 40.43 -15.32
CA ASP A 631 19.27 39.79 -15.67
C ASP A 631 19.47 38.46 -14.91
N GLU A 632 20.28 37.56 -15.47
CA GLU A 632 20.45 36.23 -14.88
C GLU A 632 21.13 36.28 -13.49
N ALA A 633 21.93 37.31 -13.19
CA ALA A 633 22.53 37.44 -11.86
C ALA A 633 21.49 37.74 -10.79
N GLN A 634 20.50 38.59 -11.11
CA GLN A 634 19.35 38.86 -10.26
C GLN A 634 18.46 37.62 -10.08
N VAL A 635 18.18 36.90 -11.18
CA VAL A 635 17.43 35.63 -11.14
C VAL A 635 18.11 34.64 -10.20
N GLN A 636 19.41 34.42 -10.37
CA GLN A 636 20.17 33.48 -9.53
C GLN A 636 20.26 33.93 -8.07
N ALA A 637 20.35 35.24 -7.80
CA ALA A 637 20.33 35.76 -6.43
C ALA A 637 19.00 35.48 -5.74
N VAL A 638 17.87 35.75 -6.40
CA VAL A 638 16.53 35.47 -5.87
C VAL A 638 16.31 33.96 -5.68
N VAL A 639 16.61 33.15 -6.70
CA VAL A 639 16.48 31.68 -6.66
C VAL A 639 17.32 31.09 -5.52
N GLY A 640 18.58 31.51 -5.41
CA GLY A 640 19.50 31.06 -4.37
C GLY A 640 19.02 31.43 -2.97
N ALA A 641 18.58 32.69 -2.78
CA ALA A 641 18.04 33.16 -1.51
C ALA A 641 16.74 32.43 -1.12
N ALA A 642 15.81 32.23 -2.07
CA ALA A 642 14.56 31.51 -1.83
C ALA A 642 14.83 30.05 -1.42
N ARG A 643 15.74 29.35 -2.11
CA ARG A 643 16.15 27.98 -1.76
C ARG A 643 16.85 27.88 -0.41
N ALA A 644 17.61 28.89 -0.03
CA ALA A 644 18.25 28.96 1.28
C ALA A 644 17.25 29.21 2.42
N ALA A 645 16.20 30.01 2.15
CA ALA A 645 15.17 30.36 3.12
C ALA A 645 14.10 29.26 3.32
N PHE A 646 13.93 28.34 2.37
CA PHE A 646 12.93 27.28 2.47
C PHE A 646 13.27 26.21 3.53
N SER A 647 12.37 26.04 4.51
CA SER A 647 12.57 25.26 5.74
C SER A 647 12.07 23.80 5.69
N GLY A 648 11.72 23.27 4.51
CA GLY A 648 11.25 21.89 4.37
C GLY A 648 12.36 20.82 4.51
N PRO A 649 11.99 19.56 4.84
CA PRO A 649 12.95 18.47 4.97
C PRO A 649 13.71 18.23 3.66
N ARG A 650 14.96 17.80 3.79
CA ARG A 650 15.80 17.42 2.65
C ARG A 650 15.69 15.92 2.39
N TYR A 651 15.82 15.54 1.13
CA TYR A 651 16.00 14.14 0.78
C TYR A 651 17.33 13.64 1.36
N GLY A 652 17.25 12.46 2.00
CA GLY A 652 18.37 11.78 2.62
C GLY A 652 18.30 10.28 2.37
N GLY A 653 19.25 9.56 2.97
CA GLY A 653 19.36 8.11 2.80
C GLY A 653 18.16 7.32 3.34
N HIS A 654 17.23 7.91 4.08
CA HIS A 654 16.03 7.24 4.59
C HIS A 654 14.73 7.74 3.93
N ALA A 655 14.80 8.72 3.01
CA ALA A 655 13.62 9.30 2.35
C ALA A 655 12.74 8.26 1.62
N LEU A 656 13.31 7.16 1.13
CA LEU A 656 12.53 6.06 0.54
C LEU A 656 11.58 5.39 1.55
N GLY A 657 11.96 5.33 2.83
CA GLY A 657 11.13 4.75 3.90
C GLY A 657 9.87 5.58 4.18
N ALA A 658 9.91 6.90 3.97
CA ALA A 658 8.73 7.75 4.13
C ALA A 658 7.59 7.39 3.16
N ARG A 659 7.90 6.72 2.05
CA ARG A 659 6.94 6.37 0.97
C ARG A 659 6.26 5.01 1.16
N THR A 660 6.40 4.38 2.32
CA THR A 660 5.76 3.10 2.63
C THR A 660 5.27 3.08 4.07
N SER A 661 4.07 2.55 4.26
CA SER A 661 3.47 2.32 5.57
C SER A 661 4.09 1.13 6.31
N LEU A 662 4.88 0.31 5.60
CA LEU A 662 5.55 -0.85 6.16
C LEU A 662 6.53 -0.50 7.28
N GLU A 663 7.09 0.72 7.29
CA GLU A 663 8.09 1.13 8.29
C GLU A 663 7.59 0.97 9.73
N CYS A 664 6.29 1.20 9.98
CA CYS A 664 5.68 1.01 11.31
C CYS A 664 5.85 -0.42 11.82
N ALA A 665 5.49 -1.42 11.01
CA ALA A 665 5.64 -2.84 11.36
C ALA A 665 7.12 -3.28 11.34
N ALA A 666 7.89 -2.81 10.35
CA ALA A 666 9.28 -3.21 10.16
C ALA A 666 10.20 -2.73 11.30
N HIS A 667 9.96 -1.54 11.84
CA HIS A 667 10.71 -1.03 12.97
C HIS A 667 10.42 -1.81 14.27
N VAL A 668 9.16 -2.14 14.53
CA VAL A 668 8.77 -2.99 15.68
C VAL A 668 9.43 -4.36 15.57
N ALA A 669 9.28 -5.03 14.42
CA ALA A 669 9.90 -6.34 14.18
C ALA A 669 11.43 -6.29 14.38
N ARG A 670 12.09 -5.25 13.85
CA ARG A 670 13.54 -5.07 14.00
C ARG A 670 13.95 -4.82 15.45
N PHE A 671 13.21 -4.00 16.19
CA PHE A 671 13.53 -3.65 17.58
C PHE A 671 13.51 -4.90 18.46
N TRP A 672 12.48 -5.73 18.30
CA TRP A 672 12.31 -6.97 19.05
C TRP A 672 13.05 -8.16 18.43
N GLY A 673 13.65 -8.02 17.26
CA GLY A 673 14.36 -9.10 16.56
C GLY A 673 13.43 -10.23 16.12
N LEU A 674 12.21 -9.88 15.70
CA LEU A 674 11.19 -10.76 15.15
C LEU A 674 11.44 -10.92 13.65
N THR A 675 11.32 -12.15 13.16
CA THR A 675 11.68 -12.55 11.79
C THR A 675 10.55 -13.29 11.09
N GLY A 676 9.36 -13.33 11.71
CA GLY A 676 8.15 -13.83 11.08
C GLY A 676 7.58 -12.86 10.04
N PRO A 677 6.33 -13.09 9.59
CA PRO A 677 5.66 -12.24 8.63
C PRO A 677 5.52 -10.80 9.12
N VAL A 678 5.92 -9.83 8.31
CA VAL A 678 5.74 -8.41 8.61
C VAL A 678 4.87 -7.80 7.51
N LEU A 679 3.88 -6.99 7.78
CA LEU A 679 3.09 -6.38 6.69
C LEU A 679 2.40 -5.11 7.14
N SER A 680 2.02 -4.27 6.17
CA SER A 680 1.09 -3.18 6.40
C SER A 680 -0.16 -3.36 5.54
N VAL A 681 -1.31 -2.96 6.07
CA VAL A 681 -2.60 -2.96 5.39
C VAL A 681 -3.28 -1.60 5.45
N ASP A 682 -3.99 -1.27 4.38
CA ASP A 682 -4.83 -0.08 4.26
C ASP A 682 -6.25 -0.52 3.85
N ALA A 683 -7.20 -0.28 4.74
CA ALA A 683 -8.64 -0.43 4.51
C ALA A 683 -9.37 0.82 5.03
N ALA A 684 -8.79 2.00 4.77
CA ALA A 684 -9.27 3.28 5.28
C ALA A 684 -9.43 3.26 6.82
N CYS A 685 -10.59 3.64 7.34
CA CYS A 685 -10.88 3.65 8.77
C CYS A 685 -10.89 2.26 9.41
N ALA A 686 -10.99 1.19 8.61
CA ALA A 686 -10.97 -0.21 9.08
C ALA A 686 -9.56 -0.83 9.09
N SER A 687 -8.49 -0.06 8.83
CA SER A 687 -7.13 -0.60 8.66
C SER A 687 -6.62 -1.38 9.88
N SER A 688 -6.88 -0.90 11.10
CA SER A 688 -6.54 -1.62 12.34
C SER A 688 -7.28 -2.96 12.48
N MET A 689 -8.57 -3.00 12.12
CA MET A 689 -9.35 -4.24 12.11
C MET A 689 -8.84 -5.20 11.03
N ALA A 690 -8.44 -4.69 9.86
CA ALA A 690 -7.80 -5.49 8.82
C ALA A 690 -6.45 -6.07 9.30
N ALA A 691 -5.68 -5.30 10.09
CA ALA A 691 -4.43 -5.78 10.69
C ALA A 691 -4.65 -6.92 11.68
N ILE A 692 -5.68 -6.81 12.52
CA ILE A 692 -6.12 -7.89 13.43
C ILE A 692 -6.59 -9.10 12.62
N GLU A 693 -7.40 -8.90 11.57
CA GLU A 693 -7.94 -9.99 10.75
C GLU A 693 -6.85 -10.78 10.01
N ARG A 694 -5.84 -10.10 9.45
CA ARG A 694 -4.67 -10.77 8.84
C ARG A 694 -3.86 -11.55 9.86
N SER A 695 -3.63 -10.96 11.03
CA SER A 695 -2.91 -11.62 12.13
C SER A 695 -3.65 -12.86 12.63
N ALA A 696 -4.98 -12.75 12.74
CA ALA A 696 -5.86 -13.83 13.18
C ALA A 696 -5.80 -15.06 12.24
N ARG A 697 -5.74 -14.85 10.93
CA ARG A 697 -5.62 -15.95 9.97
C ARG A 697 -4.31 -16.70 10.10
N LYS A 698 -3.19 -15.99 10.19
CA LYS A 698 -1.87 -16.61 10.36
C LYS A 698 -1.79 -17.43 11.66
N LEU A 699 -2.43 -16.95 12.73
CA LEU A 699 -2.58 -17.71 13.98
C LEU A 699 -3.46 -18.95 13.79
N ALA A 700 -4.63 -18.84 13.14
CA ALA A 700 -5.53 -19.95 12.89
C ALA A 700 -4.86 -21.08 12.07
N ARG A 701 -4.01 -20.71 11.12
CA ARG A 701 -3.22 -21.62 10.27
C ARG A 701 -1.97 -22.19 10.95
N ARG A 702 -1.67 -21.75 12.17
CA ARG A 702 -0.44 -22.09 12.90
C ARG A 702 0.83 -21.75 12.11
N GLU A 703 0.78 -20.73 11.27
CA GLU A 703 1.97 -20.16 10.62
C GLU A 703 2.83 -19.40 11.64
N VAL A 704 2.17 -18.77 12.62
CA VAL A 704 2.79 -18.02 13.70
C VAL A 704 2.29 -18.49 15.07
N ASP A 705 3.06 -18.23 16.11
CA ASP A 705 2.74 -18.54 17.51
C ASP A 705 2.08 -17.35 18.21
N ALA A 706 2.50 -16.14 17.85
CA ALA A 706 1.92 -14.88 18.30
C ALA A 706 1.88 -13.86 17.16
N ALA A 707 1.07 -12.83 17.30
CA ALA A 707 1.02 -11.72 16.36
C ALA A 707 0.89 -10.38 17.09
N VAL A 708 1.65 -9.39 16.63
CA VAL A 708 1.56 -8.00 17.07
C VAL A 708 0.78 -7.24 16.00
N ALA A 709 -0.47 -6.89 16.28
CA ALA A 709 -1.29 -6.08 15.40
C ALA A 709 -1.30 -4.63 15.89
N ILE A 710 -1.05 -3.67 15.00
CA ILE A 710 -0.90 -2.25 15.31
C ILE A 710 -1.89 -1.46 14.45
N GLY A 711 -2.58 -0.49 15.02
CA GLY A 711 -3.28 0.56 14.29
C GLY A 711 -2.61 1.89 14.56
N VAL A 712 -2.27 2.67 13.52
CA VAL A 712 -1.61 3.98 13.70
C VAL A 712 -2.17 5.03 12.75
N ALA A 713 -2.32 6.25 13.27
CA ALA A 713 -2.73 7.44 12.55
C ALA A 713 -1.92 8.66 13.01
N PHE A 714 -1.16 9.25 12.10
CA PHE A 714 -0.44 10.50 12.30
C PHE A 714 -0.51 11.33 11.01
N ASN A 715 -1.72 11.81 10.72
CA ASN A 715 -2.11 12.32 9.41
C ASN A 715 -2.95 13.61 9.50
N LEU A 716 -2.76 14.43 10.56
CA LEU A 716 -3.36 15.76 10.64
C LEU A 716 -2.62 16.75 9.74
N LEU A 717 -2.73 16.53 8.43
CA LEU A 717 -2.13 17.30 7.36
C LEU A 717 -3.17 18.24 6.71
N PRO A 718 -2.76 19.37 6.11
CA PRO A 718 -3.67 20.25 5.38
C PRO A 718 -4.47 19.51 4.30
N GLU A 719 -3.83 18.61 3.55
CA GLU A 719 -4.46 17.79 2.50
C GLU A 719 -5.59 16.94 3.07
N TYR A 720 -5.38 16.35 4.25
CA TYR A 720 -6.40 15.54 4.92
C TYR A 720 -7.63 16.37 5.27
N TYR A 721 -7.43 17.54 5.87
CA TYR A 721 -8.52 18.43 6.28
C TYR A 721 -9.31 18.97 5.09
N ILE A 722 -8.62 19.37 4.03
CA ILE A 722 -9.25 19.95 2.85
C ILE A 722 -10.10 18.91 2.13
N VAL A 723 -9.55 17.72 1.89
CA VAL A 723 -10.28 16.59 1.28
C VAL A 723 -11.52 16.24 2.12
N LEU A 724 -11.40 16.12 3.44
CA LEU A 724 -12.55 15.78 4.28
C LEU A 724 -13.58 16.92 4.39
N SER A 725 -13.15 18.18 4.32
CA SER A 725 -14.05 19.34 4.30
C SER A 725 -14.88 19.38 3.03
N ILE A 726 -14.28 19.03 1.89
CA ILE A 726 -14.95 18.89 0.60
C ILE A 726 -16.02 17.79 0.64
N LEU A 727 -15.74 16.67 1.32
CA LEU A 727 -16.73 15.61 1.54
C LEU A 727 -17.84 16.00 2.52
N GLY A 728 -17.72 17.13 3.22
CA GLY A 728 -18.61 17.49 4.32
C GLY A 728 -18.52 16.52 5.50
N ALA A 729 -17.36 15.89 5.69
CA ALA A 729 -17.16 14.86 6.71
C ALA A 729 -16.70 15.44 8.06
N LEU A 730 -16.24 16.70 8.10
CA LEU A 730 -15.72 17.34 9.30
C LEU A 730 -16.75 18.20 10.02
N SER A 731 -16.79 18.10 11.34
CA SER A 731 -17.61 18.96 12.17
C SER A 731 -16.85 20.22 12.64
N PRO A 732 -17.46 21.41 12.54
CA PRO A 732 -16.98 22.62 13.20
C PRO A 732 -17.42 22.73 14.67
N ARG A 733 -18.26 21.82 15.17
CA ARG A 733 -18.91 21.90 16.50
C ARG A 733 -18.47 20.82 17.48
N GLY A 734 -17.68 19.83 17.04
CA GLY A 734 -17.20 18.71 17.86
C GLY A 734 -17.64 17.37 17.28
N ALA A 735 -17.41 16.28 18.00
CA ALA A 735 -17.83 14.95 17.57
C ALA A 735 -18.96 14.43 18.47
N PRO A 736 -20.25 14.74 18.19
CA PRO A 736 -21.37 14.14 18.91
C PRO A 736 -22.06 13.01 18.10
N PRO A 737 -21.49 11.80 18.00
CA PRO A 737 -22.12 10.64 17.38
C PRO A 737 -23.54 10.37 17.87
N PHE A 738 -24.41 9.98 16.96
CA PHE A 738 -25.82 9.64 17.18
C PHE A 738 -26.70 10.79 17.72
N HIS A 739 -26.15 12.00 17.87
CA HIS A 739 -26.91 13.17 18.28
C HIS A 739 -27.70 13.76 17.11
N LEU A 740 -28.89 14.34 17.36
CA LEU A 740 -29.72 14.99 16.33
C LEU A 740 -28.97 16.10 15.57
N GLY A 741 -27.99 16.72 16.24
CA GLY A 741 -27.14 17.77 15.71
C GLY A 741 -25.85 17.30 15.05
N ALA A 742 -25.63 16.00 14.86
CA ALA A 742 -24.42 15.44 14.26
C ALA A 742 -24.23 15.97 12.81
N ASP A 743 -23.02 16.45 12.52
CA ASP A 743 -22.64 17.13 11.26
C ASP A 743 -21.22 16.81 10.78
N GLY A 744 -20.59 15.77 11.32
CA GLY A 744 -19.25 15.32 10.96
C GLY A 744 -18.46 14.81 12.16
N PHE A 745 -17.24 14.35 11.91
CA PHE A 745 -16.27 13.98 12.94
C PHE A 745 -15.20 15.05 13.15
N VAL A 746 -14.45 14.92 14.25
CA VAL A 746 -13.21 15.64 14.49
C VAL A 746 -12.02 14.71 14.21
N PRO A 747 -11.05 15.08 13.36
CA PRO A 747 -9.87 14.28 13.09
C PRO A 747 -9.00 14.06 14.35
N GLY A 748 -8.51 12.83 14.55
CA GLY A 748 -7.59 12.50 15.64
C GLY A 748 -6.34 11.73 15.19
N GLU A 749 -5.31 11.75 16.05
CA GLU A 749 -4.07 10.97 15.91
C GLU A 749 -3.97 9.92 17.01
N GLY A 750 -3.14 8.90 16.79
CA GLY A 750 -2.79 7.95 17.83
C GLY A 750 -2.30 6.62 17.29
N ALA A 751 -1.87 5.75 18.18
CA ALA A 751 -1.56 4.37 17.88
C ALA A 751 -2.01 3.45 19.00
N ALA A 752 -2.44 2.25 18.65
CA ALA A 752 -2.67 1.19 19.60
C ALA A 752 -2.16 -0.14 19.02
N ALA A 753 -1.76 -1.04 19.90
CA ALA A 753 -1.26 -2.36 19.54
C ALA A 753 -1.84 -3.42 20.47
N VAL A 754 -2.05 -4.60 19.91
CA VAL A 754 -2.44 -5.79 20.66
C VAL A 754 -1.52 -6.96 20.32
N VAL A 755 -1.24 -7.79 21.33
CA VAL A 755 -0.65 -9.11 21.13
C VAL A 755 -1.76 -10.14 21.09
N LEU A 756 -1.76 -10.94 20.01
CA LEU A 756 -2.72 -11.99 19.75
C LEU A 756 -2.04 -13.36 19.82
N GLU A 757 -2.68 -14.29 20.52
CA GLU A 757 -2.31 -15.70 20.56
C GLU A 757 -3.55 -16.56 20.34
N ARG A 758 -3.37 -17.81 19.91
CA ARG A 758 -4.44 -18.81 20.01
C ARG A 758 -4.82 -18.96 21.48
N LEU A 759 -6.13 -19.02 21.79
CA LEU A 759 -6.60 -19.06 23.18
C LEU A 759 -6.01 -20.24 23.96
N SER A 760 -5.91 -21.42 23.33
CA SER A 760 -5.33 -22.61 23.96
C SER A 760 -3.84 -22.43 24.28
N ASP A 761 -3.08 -21.80 23.40
CA ASP A 761 -1.65 -21.55 23.60
C ASP A 761 -1.41 -20.50 24.69
N ALA A 762 -2.20 -19.43 24.71
CA ALA A 762 -2.18 -18.42 25.76
C ALA A 762 -2.46 -19.05 27.14
N GLN A 763 -3.49 -19.91 27.23
CA GLN A 763 -3.83 -20.64 28.46
C GLN A 763 -2.73 -21.61 28.88
N ALA A 764 -2.15 -22.35 27.93
CA ALA A 764 -1.07 -23.30 28.21
C ALA A 764 0.19 -22.60 28.73
N ARG A 765 0.47 -21.38 28.25
CA ARG A 765 1.57 -20.54 28.73
C ARG A 765 1.26 -19.84 30.06
N GLY A 766 0.01 -19.87 30.53
CA GLY A 766 -0.44 -19.11 31.70
C GLY A 766 -0.44 -17.60 31.47
N ALA A 767 -0.61 -17.16 30.21
CA ALA A 767 -0.69 -15.76 29.85
C ALA A 767 -1.97 -15.11 30.42
N ARG A 768 -1.89 -13.83 30.77
CA ARG A 768 -3.08 -13.03 31.09
C ARG A 768 -3.91 -12.86 29.81
N VAL A 769 -5.20 -13.17 29.87
CA VAL A 769 -6.13 -12.96 28.76
C VAL A 769 -7.01 -11.75 29.09
N HIS A 770 -6.87 -10.67 28.33
CA HIS A 770 -7.67 -9.45 28.50
C HIS A 770 -9.06 -9.61 27.89
N ALA A 771 -9.12 -10.21 26.70
CA ALA A 771 -10.36 -10.50 25.99
C ALA A 771 -10.14 -11.67 25.01
N VAL A 772 -11.24 -12.20 24.48
CA VAL A 772 -11.23 -13.26 23.47
C VAL A 772 -11.92 -12.77 22.21
N ILE A 773 -11.21 -12.75 21.09
CA ILE A 773 -11.78 -12.50 19.77
C ILE A 773 -12.49 -13.78 19.32
N ARG A 774 -13.81 -13.71 19.20
CA ARG A 774 -14.66 -14.84 18.81
C ARG A 774 -14.80 -14.98 17.31
N GLY A 775 -14.92 -13.87 16.59
CA GLY A 775 -15.07 -13.88 15.13
C GLY A 775 -14.87 -12.49 14.55
N ILE A 776 -14.31 -12.43 13.35
CA ILE A 776 -14.08 -11.18 12.60
C ILE A 776 -14.78 -11.30 11.26
N GLY A 777 -15.75 -10.42 11.02
CA GLY A 777 -16.50 -10.37 9.78
C GLY A 777 -16.00 -9.24 8.89
N VAL A 778 -15.71 -9.55 7.63
CA VAL A 778 -15.30 -8.57 6.61
C VAL A 778 -16.34 -8.54 5.51
N SER A 779 -16.66 -7.36 5.00
CA SER A 779 -17.50 -7.14 3.82
C SER A 779 -17.05 -5.87 3.08
N SER A 780 -17.65 -5.64 1.91
CA SER A 780 -17.63 -4.36 1.23
C SER A 780 -19.05 -4.01 0.86
N ASP A 781 -19.36 -2.72 0.76
CA ASP A 781 -20.72 -2.24 0.48
C ASP A 781 -21.23 -2.59 -0.92
N GLY A 782 -20.32 -2.94 -1.84
CA GLY A 782 -20.66 -3.19 -3.25
C GLY A 782 -21.23 -1.95 -3.92
N ALA A 783 -22.16 -2.16 -4.85
CA ALA A 783 -22.80 -1.07 -5.57
C ALA A 783 -23.70 -0.23 -4.65
N GLY A 784 -23.51 1.09 -4.69
CA GLY A 784 -24.23 2.07 -3.88
C GLY A 784 -24.26 3.45 -4.53
N LEU A 785 -24.81 4.44 -3.83
CA LEU A 785 -24.97 5.82 -4.33
C LEU A 785 -23.63 6.52 -4.62
N SER A 786 -22.61 6.24 -3.81
CA SER A 786 -21.23 6.67 -4.02
C SER A 786 -20.30 5.68 -3.32
N ILE A 787 -18.99 5.82 -3.55
CA ILE A 787 -17.98 5.02 -2.83
C ILE A 787 -17.81 5.43 -1.36
N PHE A 788 -18.38 6.58 -0.96
CA PHE A 788 -18.26 7.13 0.39
C PHE A 788 -19.58 7.05 1.17
N ALA A 789 -20.68 6.72 0.51
CA ALA A 789 -21.97 6.53 1.16
C ALA A 789 -22.02 5.13 1.77
N PRO A 790 -22.21 5.00 3.09
CA PRO A 790 -22.28 3.69 3.73
C PRO A 790 -23.54 2.93 3.28
N ASN A 791 -23.47 1.60 3.33
CA ASN A 791 -24.57 0.72 2.96
C ASN A 791 -24.92 -0.24 4.11
N SER A 792 -26.15 -0.15 4.59
CA SER A 792 -26.62 -1.01 5.70
C SER A 792 -26.48 -2.50 5.39
N GLU A 793 -26.74 -2.95 4.16
CA GLU A 793 -26.60 -4.37 3.83
C GLU A 793 -25.14 -4.86 3.90
N GLY A 794 -24.18 -3.96 3.63
CA GLY A 794 -22.75 -4.22 3.78
C GLY A 794 -22.37 -4.43 5.24
N GLU A 795 -22.81 -3.53 6.12
CA GLU A 795 -22.60 -3.61 7.57
C GLU A 795 -23.27 -4.86 8.18
N GLN A 796 -24.55 -5.08 7.87
CA GLN A 796 -25.28 -6.26 8.32
C GLN A 796 -24.57 -7.57 7.91
N ARG A 797 -23.98 -7.61 6.70
CA ARG A 797 -23.22 -8.77 6.21
C ARG A 797 -21.94 -8.99 7.01
N ALA A 798 -21.18 -7.94 7.32
CA ALA A 798 -20.00 -8.06 8.19
C ALA A 798 -20.41 -8.58 9.57
N ILE A 799 -21.46 -8.01 10.18
CA ILE A 799 -21.99 -8.42 11.48
C ILE A 799 -22.37 -9.90 11.47
N ARG A 800 -23.18 -10.35 10.50
CA ARG A 800 -23.59 -11.76 10.38
C ARG A 800 -22.41 -12.70 10.20
N ARG A 801 -21.39 -12.30 9.42
CA ARG A 801 -20.15 -13.08 9.24
C ARG A 801 -19.38 -13.21 10.57
N ALA A 802 -19.24 -12.12 11.32
CA ALA A 802 -18.57 -12.12 12.62
C ALA A 802 -19.28 -13.03 13.64
N LEU A 803 -20.61 -12.89 13.74
CA LEU A 803 -21.46 -13.71 14.62
C LEU A 803 -21.41 -15.20 14.23
N ALA A 804 -21.46 -15.52 12.93
CA ALA A 804 -21.37 -16.90 12.46
C ALA A 804 -20.02 -17.55 12.79
N LEU A 805 -18.91 -16.81 12.63
CA LEU A 805 -17.57 -17.27 13.01
C LEU A 805 -17.45 -17.45 14.53
N GLY A 806 -17.99 -16.51 15.32
CA GLY A 806 -17.99 -16.59 16.79
C GLY A 806 -18.95 -17.62 17.37
N GLY A 807 -19.87 -18.11 16.55
CA GLY A 807 -20.93 -19.02 16.97
C GLY A 807 -21.97 -18.36 17.86
N TRP A 808 -22.21 -17.07 17.69
CA TRP A 808 -23.11 -16.27 18.52
C TRP A 808 -24.40 -15.95 17.76
N SER A 809 -25.50 -15.92 18.50
CA SER A 809 -26.73 -15.27 18.08
C SER A 809 -26.66 -13.76 18.36
N PRO A 810 -27.40 -12.92 17.61
CA PRO A 810 -27.42 -11.47 17.86
C PRO A 810 -27.82 -11.09 19.29
N ARG A 811 -28.63 -11.91 19.97
CA ARG A 811 -29.12 -11.65 21.34
C ARG A 811 -28.05 -11.82 22.42
N GLU A 812 -26.94 -12.49 22.12
CA GLU A 812 -25.82 -12.68 23.04
C GLU A 812 -24.86 -11.48 23.08
N VAL A 813 -25.07 -10.47 22.23
CA VAL A 813 -24.27 -9.24 22.23
C VAL A 813 -24.89 -8.21 23.16
N ASP A 814 -24.19 -7.84 24.23
CA ASP A 814 -24.69 -6.86 25.21
C ASP A 814 -24.38 -5.41 24.85
N LEU A 815 -23.21 -5.19 24.22
CA LEU A 815 -22.66 -3.89 23.87
C LEU A 815 -22.14 -3.91 22.44
N VAL A 816 -22.42 -2.85 21.69
CA VAL A 816 -21.74 -2.52 20.45
C VAL A 816 -20.93 -1.25 20.65
N GLU A 817 -19.61 -1.37 20.54
CA GLU A 817 -18.72 -0.24 20.31
C GLU A 817 -18.82 0.11 18.83
N ALA A 818 -19.50 1.21 18.53
CA ALA A 818 -19.88 1.59 17.19
C ALA A 818 -18.75 2.33 16.45
N HIS A 819 -18.84 2.32 15.12
CA HIS A 819 -18.02 3.21 14.29
C HIS A 819 -18.32 4.66 14.65
N GLY A 820 -19.60 5.06 14.73
CA GLY A 820 -20.07 6.29 15.38
C GLY A 820 -19.31 7.53 14.97
N THR A 821 -19.42 7.91 13.71
CA THR A 821 -18.61 9.03 13.16
C THR A 821 -19.19 10.39 13.49
N GLY A 822 -20.46 10.50 13.89
CA GLY A 822 -21.10 11.81 13.96
C GLY A 822 -21.45 12.37 12.59
N THR A 823 -21.34 11.59 11.52
CA THR A 823 -21.90 11.96 10.22
C THR A 823 -23.37 11.57 10.19
N ARG A 824 -24.25 12.46 9.74
CA ARG A 824 -25.70 12.21 9.75
C ARG A 824 -26.09 10.92 9.02
N LEU A 825 -25.59 10.75 7.79
CA LEU A 825 -25.91 9.58 6.98
C LEU A 825 -25.25 8.30 7.54
N GLY A 826 -24.02 8.40 8.04
CA GLY A 826 -23.30 7.24 8.59
C GLY A 826 -23.94 6.73 9.86
N ASP A 827 -24.21 7.60 10.81
CA ASP A 827 -24.84 7.23 12.09
C ASP A 827 -26.26 6.67 11.88
N GLU A 828 -27.04 7.25 10.95
CA GLU A 828 -28.36 6.71 10.61
C GLU A 828 -28.28 5.31 9.98
N THR A 829 -27.35 5.12 9.04
CA THR A 829 -27.13 3.82 8.38
C THR A 829 -26.70 2.77 9.40
N GLU A 830 -25.79 3.12 10.29
CA GLU A 830 -25.25 2.24 11.33
C GLU A 830 -26.34 1.79 12.32
N ILE A 831 -27.16 2.73 12.80
CA ILE A 831 -28.30 2.40 13.68
C ILE A 831 -29.33 1.52 12.97
N HIS A 832 -29.63 1.77 11.68
CA HIS A 832 -30.49 0.89 10.89
C HIS A 832 -29.92 -0.52 10.77
N SER A 833 -28.61 -0.66 10.55
CA SER A 833 -27.94 -1.96 10.50
C SER A 833 -28.02 -2.71 11.82
N TYR A 834 -27.83 -2.02 12.94
CA TYR A 834 -27.96 -2.60 14.28
C TYR A 834 -29.40 -2.99 14.58
N ALA A 835 -30.38 -2.16 14.23
CA ALA A 835 -31.79 -2.53 14.37
C ALA A 835 -32.16 -3.76 13.54
N ALA A 836 -31.66 -3.86 12.31
CA ALA A 836 -31.92 -4.99 11.41
C ALA A 836 -31.25 -6.30 11.85
N THR A 837 -30.17 -6.25 12.63
CA THR A 837 -29.39 -7.45 13.03
C THR A 837 -29.61 -7.83 14.49
N TYR A 838 -29.55 -6.85 15.39
CA TYR A 838 -29.65 -7.03 16.84
C TYR A 838 -31.03 -6.63 17.40
N GLY A 839 -31.93 -6.06 16.60
CA GLY A 839 -33.17 -5.45 17.10
C GLY A 839 -34.25 -6.42 17.58
N ASP A 840 -34.16 -7.72 17.25
CA ASP A 840 -35.06 -8.75 17.79
C ASP A 840 -34.69 -9.08 19.25
N ARG A 841 -35.00 -8.16 20.17
CA ARG A 841 -34.72 -8.20 21.61
C ARG A 841 -35.93 -7.77 22.43
N ASP A 842 -35.90 -8.12 23.71
CA ASP A 842 -36.84 -7.60 24.70
C ASP A 842 -36.64 -6.08 24.84
N PRO A 843 -37.69 -5.24 24.71
CA PRO A 843 -37.60 -3.79 24.91
C PRO A 843 -37.07 -3.37 26.28
N THR A 844 -37.18 -4.24 27.29
CA THR A 844 -36.64 -4.00 28.64
C THR A 844 -35.14 -4.26 28.75
N THR A 845 -34.54 -4.92 27.75
CA THR A 845 -33.10 -5.22 27.65
C THR A 845 -32.57 -4.80 26.27
N PRO A 846 -32.60 -3.49 25.95
CA PRO A 846 -32.15 -2.98 24.66
C PRO A 846 -30.64 -3.22 24.47
N LEU A 847 -30.20 -3.22 23.21
CA LEU A 847 -28.77 -3.19 22.88
C LEU A 847 -28.16 -1.87 23.37
N THR A 848 -27.05 -1.94 24.09
CA THR A 848 -26.26 -0.74 24.42
C THR A 848 -25.32 -0.42 23.26
N VAL A 849 -25.27 0.84 22.85
CA VAL A 849 -24.37 1.33 21.80
C VAL A 849 -23.54 2.48 22.38
N GLY A 850 -22.23 2.43 22.18
CA GLY A 850 -21.27 3.45 22.60
C GLY A 850 -20.29 3.79 21.47
N THR A 851 -19.56 4.89 21.63
CA THR A 851 -18.39 5.16 20.79
C THR A 851 -17.39 6.10 21.48
N VAL A 852 -16.12 5.71 21.47
CA VAL A 852 -15.02 6.47 22.06
C VAL A 852 -14.63 7.71 21.25
N LYS A 853 -15.07 7.81 19.98
CA LYS A 853 -14.77 8.96 19.10
C LYS A 853 -15.32 10.28 19.62
N SER A 854 -16.32 10.22 20.50
CA SER A 854 -16.83 11.38 21.22
C SER A 854 -15.80 12.03 22.16
N GLN A 855 -14.78 11.29 22.58
CA GLN A 855 -13.75 11.74 23.52
C GLN A 855 -12.41 12.03 22.84
N VAL A 856 -12.01 11.19 21.88
CA VAL A 856 -10.68 11.25 21.25
C VAL A 856 -10.73 11.60 19.76
N GLY A 857 -11.90 11.92 19.22
CA GLY A 857 -12.08 12.13 17.79
C GLY A 857 -11.90 10.85 16.97
N HIS A 858 -11.84 10.99 15.64
CA HIS A 858 -11.66 9.89 14.73
C HIS A 858 -10.17 9.67 14.39
N LEU A 859 -9.59 8.63 14.99
CA LEU A 859 -8.18 8.25 14.80
C LEU A 859 -7.89 7.49 13.49
N SER A 860 -8.60 7.82 12.41
CA SER A 860 -8.40 7.24 11.06
C SER A 860 -8.14 5.71 11.07
N SER A 861 -6.96 5.27 10.61
CA SER A 861 -6.54 3.86 10.54
C SER A 861 -6.36 3.18 11.92
N ALA A 862 -6.17 3.93 13.00
CA ALA A 862 -6.10 3.39 14.36
C ALA A 862 -7.47 3.24 15.04
N ALA A 863 -8.54 3.76 14.45
CA ALA A 863 -9.85 3.92 15.10
C ALA A 863 -10.63 2.64 15.42
N GLY A 864 -10.21 1.47 14.93
CA GLY A 864 -10.80 0.19 15.32
C GLY A 864 -10.00 -0.54 16.41
N MET A 865 -8.77 -0.11 16.68
CA MET A 865 -7.93 -0.64 17.76
C MET A 865 -8.17 0.10 19.08
N VAL A 866 -8.39 1.41 18.98
CA VAL A 866 -8.81 2.31 20.06
C VAL A 866 -10.32 2.23 20.20
#